data_AF-A0A5Q0GWW0-F1
#
_entry.id   AF-A0A5Q0GWW0-F1
#
_cell.length_a   1.000
_cell.length_b   1.000
_cell.length_c   1.000
_cell.angle_alpha   90.00
_cell.angle_beta   90.00
_cell.angle_gamma   90.00
#
_symmetry.space_group_name_H-M   'P 1'
#
loop_
_entity.id
_entity.type
_entity.pdbx_description
1 polymer ?
#
loop_
_entity_poly.entity_id
_entity_poly.type
_entity_poly.pdbx_seq_one_letter_code
_entity_poly.pdbx_strand_id
1 'polypeptide(L)'
;MALGVVVPQQAVAETPGVEADEATASRYAQARGESVVVESATTETDELRANPDGSFTFTQHLQPVRVRRDGGWVPVDLALERRADGMFGPKAAPVDVVFSPGGVGSADDAVARVARDGHAVGLGWGEDLPPAVVDGASLTYPEVLPGVDLKVEATLGGFSEVLVVKTPQAGQSEELERIAFRTHAEGVRVEERSDESGALVVKDAAGTPVLSGDASSMWDSSGGSPDNHTEGPAEGDRRAEMDVEVGADTVAVLPDREFLAARDTTYPVLIDPGYYCPNCGKVHHVVVQEPWPDARNFDRTDGALGDLKAGFLNAASLNAGRNGRSRTYLQMHTAPIVGKYIDQATLRTTVVGTYSCSPSATQLYLSPNIDGNTTWANQPGWYYLLSESNVANNPTYCPGPSGADFDATRAVRQASNEGWNWTTFLLQAKNEGELDTSWRRFDLNPYLEVVYNSWPFMPTALGMEGWGPGGSDAIPCVTGVGRSAVFTRTPRLRARMNDPDGGIMDAMFRVFDGVAPNLSAGYTDHYTNGIPAGSFAEVTVPSGRITHDGLFTWRVWGSDHGLFTGTVDCEFEVDSVAPSAPVVSSSDYLAVDGPHGSVGRTGTFTFNPGVLTGLGGTMDVRRYGWSLNDDTAITHSAAVQSADGTVTVPITPTKVGTNVLYVTAFDRAGNRPAANAVYVFDVAGPADVKAGWTFDETGGSVAQDSAGNKPLTVTGGSFAAGYSGNGLSFSSGAAVSSGPVVDTSRAFSVSTWVKLDRVDGYFTAVSQDGGSASSFFLGYSQDVNRWTMAAPGADSNTAGTARASSTSVPQTGVWTNLVGTYDPDSDSLKLYVDGRYQGAATVATWNATGAFVVGAAKWGGARVNRFPGSVDHTLVWDRVLAAEEVATQANLAVLRARYTLDERTGTTTVDRVSGQNASLTGELLWGGYPSAAAPTEEKWLNFGSAGTGEVAAPQPVLFSSARSYTVSAWVQLSGDTGVRRVAVSGQDGAYSPFTLGYNGTRWEFSVSQSASGPVAAVALSDFEAMPGQWVHLVATFDATTGRIALFANGFRQSTFSGTTADGSGVTSRSTTGGLRFGRATVAGAATDRWTGDLDDVHVYSGLLADDDILDLCNTTFHF
;
A
#
# COMPACT_ATOMS: atom_id res chain seq x y z
N MET A 1 55.66 -4.96 -11.79
CA MET A 1 54.92 -5.22 -10.54
C MET A 1 53.72 -4.31 -10.51
N ALA A 2 52.54 -4.86 -10.79
CA ALA A 2 51.25 -4.29 -10.41
C ALA A 2 50.42 -5.51 -9.98
N LEU A 3 50.05 -5.53 -8.70
CA LEU A 3 49.41 -6.64 -8.01
C LEU A 3 47.97 -6.80 -8.51
N GLY A 4 47.69 -7.92 -9.17
CA GLY A 4 46.32 -8.36 -9.45
C GLY A 4 45.68 -8.82 -8.15
N VAL A 5 44.57 -8.18 -7.77
CA VAL A 5 43.73 -8.63 -6.68
C VAL A 5 42.99 -9.87 -7.16
N VAL A 6 43.44 -11.03 -6.69
CA VAL A 6 42.70 -12.29 -6.79
C VAL A 6 41.59 -12.20 -5.74
N VAL A 7 40.36 -11.95 -6.19
CA VAL A 7 39.17 -12.14 -5.36
C VAL A 7 39.07 -13.65 -5.09
N PRO A 8 39.01 -14.10 -3.83
CA PRO A 8 38.82 -15.52 -3.55
C PRO A 8 37.45 -15.93 -4.09
N GLN A 9 37.45 -16.94 -4.95
CA GLN A 9 36.25 -17.63 -5.37
C GLN A 9 35.56 -18.14 -4.09
N GLN A 10 34.38 -17.60 -3.78
CA GLN A 10 33.57 -18.09 -2.68
C GLN A 10 33.44 -19.60 -2.83
N ALA A 11 33.79 -20.35 -1.78
CA ALA A 11 33.44 -21.75 -1.70
C ALA A 11 31.93 -21.85 -1.88
N VAL A 12 31.52 -22.52 -2.95
CA VAL A 12 30.11 -22.82 -3.21
C VAL A 12 29.65 -23.63 -2.00
N ALA A 13 28.75 -23.06 -1.20
CA ALA A 13 28.09 -23.78 -0.12
C ALA A 13 27.54 -25.09 -0.70
N GLU A 14 27.67 -26.20 0.05
CA GLU A 14 26.99 -27.46 -0.30
C GLU A 14 25.52 -27.15 -0.60
N THR A 15 25.12 -27.43 -1.83
CA THR A 15 23.75 -27.19 -2.28
C THR A 15 22.82 -28.16 -1.58
N PRO A 16 21.68 -27.69 -1.07
CA PRO A 16 20.64 -28.56 -0.56
C PRO A 16 20.14 -29.51 -1.67
N GLY A 17 19.96 -30.80 -1.35
CA GLY A 17 19.21 -31.72 -2.22
C GLY A 17 17.69 -31.53 -2.15
N VAL A 18 17.24 -30.49 -1.44
CA VAL A 18 15.85 -30.18 -1.09
C VAL A 18 15.68 -28.66 -1.14
N GLU A 19 14.67 -28.18 -1.84
CA GLU A 19 14.36 -26.76 -1.96
C GLU A 19 12.88 -26.50 -1.66
N ALA A 20 12.55 -25.28 -1.25
CA ALA A 20 11.23 -24.96 -0.73
C ALA A 20 10.12 -25.02 -1.80
N ASP A 21 10.41 -24.66 -3.05
CA ASP A 21 9.43 -24.52 -4.13
C ASP A 21 9.93 -25.08 -5.48
N GLU A 22 8.98 -25.39 -6.37
CA GLU A 22 9.21 -25.98 -7.69
C GLU A 22 10.15 -25.14 -8.56
N ALA A 23 9.95 -23.82 -8.61
CA ALA A 23 10.74 -22.92 -9.45
C ALA A 23 12.22 -22.88 -9.04
N THR A 24 12.49 -22.85 -7.74
CA THR A 24 13.84 -22.87 -7.19
C THR A 24 14.49 -24.23 -7.40
N ALA A 25 13.76 -25.32 -7.18
CA ALA A 25 14.23 -26.68 -7.43
C ALA A 25 14.58 -26.90 -8.92
N SER A 26 13.73 -26.50 -9.86
CA SER A 26 13.96 -26.59 -11.31
C SER A 26 15.24 -25.87 -11.73
N ARG A 27 15.45 -24.65 -11.23
CA ARG A 27 16.66 -23.87 -11.53
C ARG A 27 17.93 -24.58 -11.07
N TYR A 28 17.93 -25.16 -9.86
CA TYR A 28 19.09 -25.90 -9.37
C TYR A 28 19.31 -27.22 -10.10
N ALA A 29 18.22 -27.93 -10.44
CA ALA A 29 18.29 -29.18 -11.17
C ALA A 29 18.90 -28.99 -12.58
N GLN A 30 18.42 -27.99 -13.32
CA GLN A 30 18.96 -27.62 -14.64
C GLN A 30 20.43 -27.16 -14.56
N ALA A 31 20.77 -26.36 -13.55
CA ALA A 31 22.14 -25.84 -13.40
C ALA A 31 23.18 -26.91 -13.05
N ARG A 32 22.77 -28.02 -12.39
CA ARG A 32 23.69 -29.06 -11.91
C ARG A 32 23.62 -30.40 -12.64
N GLY A 33 22.54 -30.67 -13.38
CA GLY A 33 22.37 -31.98 -14.01
C GLY A 33 21.91 -33.08 -13.05
N GLU A 34 21.36 -32.73 -11.87
CA GLU A 34 20.87 -33.67 -10.84
C GLU A 34 19.46 -33.28 -10.38
N SER A 35 18.61 -34.24 -10.00
CA SER A 35 17.24 -33.94 -9.53
C SER A 35 17.20 -33.38 -8.10
N VAL A 36 16.28 -32.45 -7.82
CA VAL A 36 16.13 -31.76 -6.53
C VAL A 36 14.73 -31.96 -5.95
N VAL A 37 14.60 -32.28 -4.66
CA VAL A 37 13.30 -32.46 -3.99
C VAL A 37 12.60 -31.13 -3.75
N VAL A 38 11.29 -31.09 -3.97
CA VAL A 38 10.42 -29.96 -3.66
C VAL A 38 9.78 -30.18 -2.29
N GLU A 39 10.25 -29.46 -1.27
CA GLU A 39 9.82 -29.64 0.12
C GLU A 39 8.33 -29.33 0.31
N SER A 40 7.82 -28.26 -0.30
CA SER A 40 6.42 -27.85 -0.16
C SER A 40 5.41 -28.86 -0.71
N ALA A 41 5.85 -29.73 -1.61
CA ALA A 41 5.03 -30.76 -2.25
C ALA A 41 5.28 -32.16 -1.64
N THR A 42 6.17 -32.26 -0.65
CA THR A 42 6.45 -33.54 0.03
C THR A 42 5.46 -33.74 1.19
N THR A 43 4.84 -34.90 1.25
CA THR A 43 3.91 -35.33 2.33
C THR A 43 4.37 -36.66 2.93
N GLU A 44 3.59 -37.23 3.86
CA GLU A 44 3.84 -38.56 4.40
C GLU A 44 3.85 -39.66 3.30
N THR A 45 3.13 -39.45 2.19
CA THR A 45 2.94 -40.42 1.09
C THR A 45 3.51 -39.94 -0.25
N ASP A 46 3.63 -38.63 -0.46
CA ASP A 46 3.96 -38.05 -1.76
C ASP A 46 5.35 -37.38 -1.74
N GLU A 47 6.08 -37.45 -2.86
CA GLU A 47 7.33 -36.76 -3.10
C GLU A 47 7.36 -36.19 -4.52
N LEU A 48 7.80 -34.95 -4.68
CA LEU A 48 7.99 -34.30 -5.97
C LEU A 48 9.47 -33.92 -6.15
N ARG A 49 10.02 -34.21 -7.32
CA ARG A 49 11.38 -33.82 -7.71
C ARG A 49 11.39 -33.06 -9.02
N ALA A 50 12.14 -31.97 -9.09
CA ALA A 50 12.46 -31.30 -10.33
C ALA A 50 13.67 -31.99 -11.00
N ASN A 51 13.58 -32.27 -12.29
CA ASN A 51 14.60 -32.95 -13.07
C ASN A 51 15.42 -31.97 -13.93
N PRO A 52 16.65 -32.34 -14.33
CA PRO A 52 17.52 -31.45 -15.10
C PRO A 52 17.06 -31.12 -16.51
N ASP A 53 16.18 -31.94 -17.08
CA ASP A 53 15.62 -31.77 -18.42
C ASP A 53 14.38 -30.87 -18.45
N GLY A 54 13.99 -30.30 -17.29
CA GLY A 54 12.80 -29.46 -17.15
C GLY A 54 11.54 -30.23 -16.74
N SER A 55 11.57 -31.57 -16.71
CA SER A 55 10.44 -32.37 -16.23
C SER A 55 10.39 -32.46 -14.69
N PHE A 56 9.30 -32.98 -14.16
CA PHE A 56 9.14 -33.36 -12.76
C PHE A 56 8.86 -34.85 -12.61
N THR A 57 9.34 -35.43 -11.51
CA THR A 57 8.99 -36.79 -11.06
C THR A 57 8.14 -36.69 -9.80
N PHE A 58 6.88 -37.12 -9.89
CA PHE A 58 5.95 -37.27 -8.77
C PHE A 58 5.83 -38.73 -8.35
N THR A 59 6.06 -39.01 -7.08
CA THR A 59 5.99 -40.36 -6.49
C THR A 59 4.96 -40.37 -5.38
N GLN A 60 3.98 -41.27 -5.47
CA GLN A 60 2.92 -41.44 -4.48
C GLN A 60 2.87 -42.87 -3.95
N HIS A 61 3.05 -43.02 -2.65
CA HIS A 61 2.95 -44.28 -1.93
C HIS A 61 1.52 -44.55 -1.45
N LEU A 62 1.13 -45.83 -1.39
CA LEU A 62 -0.18 -46.25 -0.84
C LEU A 62 -0.29 -45.96 0.67
N GLN A 63 0.83 -46.06 1.39
CA GLN A 63 0.92 -45.87 2.85
C GLN A 63 2.05 -44.89 3.23
N PRO A 64 1.94 -44.19 4.37
CA PRO A 64 2.98 -43.30 4.89
C PRO A 64 4.37 -43.97 4.96
N VAL A 65 5.38 -43.34 4.37
CA VAL A 65 6.78 -43.79 4.43
C VAL A 65 7.67 -42.85 5.26
N ARG A 66 7.18 -41.65 5.54
CA ARG A 66 7.89 -40.57 6.23
C ARG A 66 6.95 -39.75 7.10
N VAL A 67 7.49 -39.10 8.13
CA VAL A 67 6.76 -38.18 9.02
C VAL A 67 7.64 -36.99 9.37
N ARG A 68 7.03 -35.84 9.70
CA ARG A 68 7.77 -34.63 10.02
C ARG A 68 8.14 -34.59 11.51
N ARG A 69 9.44 -34.46 11.83
CA ARG A 69 10.00 -34.33 13.19
C ARG A 69 11.10 -33.26 13.20
N ASP A 70 11.14 -32.42 14.23
CA ASP A 70 12.19 -31.40 14.44
C ASP A 70 12.54 -30.53 13.22
N GLY A 71 11.53 -30.23 12.38
CA GLY A 71 11.69 -29.41 11.18
C GLY A 71 12.08 -30.16 9.89
N GLY A 72 12.25 -31.49 9.92
CA GLY A 72 12.59 -32.30 8.73
C GLY A 72 11.74 -33.57 8.60
N TRP A 73 11.85 -34.24 7.44
CA TRP A 73 11.20 -35.52 7.17
C TRP A 73 12.10 -36.67 7.64
N VAL A 74 11.57 -37.57 8.48
CA VAL A 74 12.23 -38.79 8.92
C VAL A 74 11.39 -40.02 8.52
N PRO A 75 12.01 -41.20 8.30
CA PRO A 75 11.26 -42.43 8.05
C PRO A 75 10.34 -42.80 9.22
N VAL A 76 9.24 -43.50 8.92
CA VAL A 76 8.37 -44.07 9.96
C VAL A 76 9.11 -45.15 10.78
N ASP A 77 8.95 -45.10 12.11
CA ASP A 77 9.45 -46.10 13.08
C ASP A 77 8.41 -46.28 14.21
N LEU A 78 7.71 -47.42 14.20
CA LEU A 78 6.62 -47.72 15.13
C LEU A 78 7.07 -48.35 16.45
N ALA A 79 8.38 -48.60 16.65
CA ALA A 79 8.87 -49.19 17.90
C ALA A 79 8.57 -48.26 19.10
N LEU A 80 8.02 -48.82 20.18
CA LEU A 80 7.63 -48.07 21.37
C LEU A 80 8.85 -47.66 22.20
N GLU A 81 8.83 -46.42 22.67
CA GLU A 81 9.76 -45.90 23.65
C GLU A 81 9.02 -45.25 24.82
N ARG A 82 9.66 -45.25 25.99
CA ARG A 82 9.11 -44.58 27.17
C ARG A 82 9.40 -43.09 27.09
N ARG A 83 8.35 -42.28 27.06
CA ARG A 83 8.39 -40.83 26.97
C ARG A 83 8.68 -40.19 28.33
N ALA A 84 8.97 -38.88 28.32
CA ALA A 84 9.33 -38.10 29.51
C ALA A 84 8.19 -38.00 30.55
N ASP A 85 6.94 -38.10 30.10
CA ASP A 85 5.73 -38.16 30.94
C ASP A 85 5.51 -39.54 31.59
N GLY A 86 6.32 -40.54 31.23
CA GLY A 86 6.26 -41.91 31.75
C GLY A 86 5.36 -42.86 30.95
N MET A 87 4.65 -42.35 29.93
CA MET A 87 3.84 -43.12 28.99
C MET A 87 4.70 -43.75 27.87
N PHE A 88 4.14 -44.68 27.10
CA PHE A 88 4.80 -45.27 25.93
C PHE A 88 4.23 -44.70 24.63
N GLY A 89 5.07 -44.53 23.60
CA GLY A 89 4.60 -44.21 22.25
C GLY A 89 5.65 -44.51 21.17
N PRO A 90 5.28 -44.53 19.88
CA PRO A 90 6.20 -44.87 18.79
C PRO A 90 7.25 -43.76 18.58
N LYS A 91 8.46 -44.14 18.15
CA LYS A 91 9.56 -43.21 17.83
C LYS A 91 9.21 -42.20 16.73
N ALA A 92 8.55 -42.66 15.67
CA ALA A 92 8.14 -41.84 14.54
C ALA A 92 6.90 -42.41 13.85
N ALA A 93 5.70 -41.97 14.25
CA ALA A 93 4.44 -42.33 13.62
C ALA A 93 3.69 -41.10 13.05
N PRO A 94 2.81 -41.28 12.03
CA PRO A 94 2.02 -40.19 11.43
C PRO A 94 0.97 -39.59 12.38
N VAL A 95 0.56 -40.34 13.40
CA VAL A 95 -0.37 -39.92 14.45
C VAL A 95 0.28 -40.10 15.82
N ASP A 96 -0.11 -39.29 16.80
CA ASP A 96 0.46 -39.38 18.15
C ASP A 96 -0.26 -40.46 18.96
N VAL A 97 0.39 -41.62 19.10
CA VAL A 97 -0.12 -42.77 19.86
C VAL A 97 0.55 -42.82 21.23
N VAL A 98 -0.26 -42.97 22.27
CA VAL A 98 0.18 -43.04 23.66
C VAL A 98 -0.47 -44.23 24.35
N PHE A 99 0.34 -45.03 25.04
CA PHE A 99 -0.12 -46.14 25.86
C PHE A 99 0.28 -45.97 27.34
N SER A 100 -0.63 -46.38 28.23
CA SER A 100 -0.39 -46.35 29.68
C SER A 100 0.69 -47.36 30.10
N PRO A 101 1.54 -47.06 31.09
CA PRO A 101 2.42 -48.06 31.68
C PRO A 101 1.69 -49.06 32.59
N GLY A 102 0.41 -48.81 32.92
CA GLY A 102 -0.33 -49.52 33.97
C GLY A 102 0.19 -49.24 35.38
N GLY A 103 -0.38 -49.91 36.38
CA GLY A 103 -0.04 -49.79 37.80
C GLY A 103 -1.06 -49.02 38.64
N VAL A 104 -0.79 -48.87 39.94
CA VAL A 104 -1.68 -48.21 40.90
C VAL A 104 -1.93 -46.75 40.51
N GLY A 105 -3.20 -46.35 40.41
CA GLY A 105 -3.65 -45.02 40.00
C GLY A 105 -3.92 -44.86 38.50
N SER A 106 -3.90 -45.94 37.70
CA SER A 106 -4.17 -45.91 36.26
C SER A 106 -5.66 -46.02 35.90
N ALA A 107 -6.56 -46.20 36.88
CA ALA A 107 -7.99 -46.36 36.65
C ALA A 107 -8.66 -45.20 35.89
N ASP A 108 -8.13 -43.99 36.02
CA ASP A 108 -8.62 -42.78 35.37
C ASP A 108 -7.79 -42.37 34.13
N ASP A 109 -6.71 -43.10 33.81
CA ASP A 109 -5.89 -42.88 32.62
C ASP A 109 -6.45 -43.66 31.41
N ALA A 110 -6.21 -43.13 30.21
CA ALA A 110 -6.45 -43.91 28.98
C ALA A 110 -5.41 -45.03 28.86
N VAL A 111 -5.87 -46.26 28.66
CA VAL A 111 -5.04 -47.42 28.30
C VAL A 111 -4.27 -47.15 27.02
N ALA A 112 -4.98 -46.62 26.02
CA ALA A 112 -4.48 -46.25 24.73
C ALA A 112 -5.18 -44.99 24.24
N ARG A 113 -4.43 -44.06 23.66
CA ARG A 113 -4.95 -42.81 23.10
C ARG A 113 -4.24 -42.50 21.80
N VAL A 114 -5.00 -42.11 20.78
CA VAL A 114 -4.49 -41.54 19.53
C VAL A 114 -4.90 -40.07 19.47
N ALA A 115 -3.95 -39.21 19.12
CA ALA A 115 -4.17 -37.78 18.95
C ALA A 115 -3.66 -37.29 17.59
N ARG A 116 -4.42 -36.38 16.99
CA ARG A 116 -4.06 -35.69 15.74
C ARG A 116 -4.73 -34.32 15.72
N ASP A 117 -3.99 -33.28 15.33
CA ASP A 117 -4.52 -31.92 15.12
C ASP A 117 -5.36 -31.36 16.28
N GLY A 118 -4.94 -31.64 17.53
CA GLY A 118 -5.61 -31.17 18.74
C GLY A 118 -6.87 -31.94 19.14
N HIS A 119 -7.21 -33.02 18.42
CA HIS A 119 -8.29 -33.95 18.74
C HIS A 119 -7.70 -35.25 19.26
N ALA A 120 -8.29 -35.83 20.31
CA ALA A 120 -7.83 -37.11 20.84
C ALA A 120 -9.01 -38.03 21.16
N VAL A 121 -8.84 -39.31 20.83
CA VAL A 121 -9.72 -40.39 21.30
C VAL A 121 -8.87 -41.48 21.91
N GLY A 122 -9.41 -42.15 22.92
CA GLY A 122 -8.75 -43.26 23.57
C GLY A 122 -9.71 -44.11 24.36
N LEU A 123 -9.17 -45.20 24.90
CA LEU A 123 -9.92 -46.22 25.62
C LEU A 123 -9.33 -46.33 27.02
N GLY A 124 -10.20 -46.36 28.01
CA GLY A 124 -9.89 -46.51 29.42
C GLY A 124 -10.48 -47.81 29.97
N TRP A 125 -9.82 -48.38 30.97
CA TRP A 125 -10.26 -49.64 31.59
C TRP A 125 -11.21 -49.42 32.77
N GLY A 126 -11.10 -48.28 33.47
CA GLY A 126 -11.97 -47.92 34.60
C GLY A 126 -11.56 -48.51 35.96
N GLU A 127 -10.58 -49.42 35.96
CA GLU A 127 -9.87 -49.91 37.15
C GLU A 127 -8.35 -49.84 36.91
N ASP A 128 -7.55 -49.93 37.98
CA ASP A 128 -6.09 -49.91 37.87
C ASP A 128 -5.61 -51.11 37.04
N LEU A 129 -4.94 -50.84 35.92
CA LEU A 129 -4.33 -51.86 35.08
C LEU A 129 -3.12 -52.49 35.77
N PRO A 130 -2.83 -53.78 35.52
CA PRO A 130 -1.56 -54.39 35.89
C PRO A 130 -0.40 -53.73 35.13
N PRO A 131 0.85 -53.74 35.64
CA PRO A 131 2.00 -53.18 34.92
C PRO A 131 2.19 -53.83 33.54
N ALA A 132 2.37 -53.01 32.50
CA ALA A 132 2.49 -53.47 31.12
C ALA A 132 3.87 -54.09 30.81
N VAL A 133 3.90 -55.04 29.87
CA VAL A 133 5.11 -55.62 29.26
C VAL A 133 5.25 -55.09 27.82
N VAL A 134 6.41 -54.51 27.49
CA VAL A 134 6.68 -53.90 26.17
C VAL A 134 7.36 -54.91 25.24
N ASP A 135 6.89 -54.99 23.99
CA ASP A 135 7.55 -55.73 22.92
C ASP A 135 7.36 -55.02 21.56
N GLY A 136 8.44 -54.51 20.97
CA GLY A 136 8.39 -53.82 19.67
C GLY A 136 7.40 -52.65 19.64
N ALA A 137 6.35 -52.77 18.82
CA ALA A 137 5.27 -51.79 18.69
C ALA A 137 4.11 -52.00 19.70
N SER A 138 4.20 -53.01 20.57
CA SER A 138 3.10 -53.49 21.44
C SER A 138 3.34 -53.36 22.95
N LEU A 139 2.25 -53.25 23.72
CA LEU A 139 2.19 -53.44 25.18
C LEU A 139 1.17 -54.53 25.56
N THR A 140 1.49 -55.38 26.53
CA THR A 140 0.57 -56.36 27.11
C THR A 140 0.35 -56.13 28.61
N TYR A 141 -0.90 -56.02 29.03
CA TYR A 141 -1.36 -55.94 30.42
C TYR A 141 -1.86 -57.33 30.85
N PRO A 142 -1.12 -58.05 31.72
CA PRO A 142 -1.43 -59.44 32.04
C PRO A 142 -2.51 -59.56 33.12
N GLU A 143 -3.46 -60.49 32.95
CA GLU A 143 -4.52 -60.79 33.93
C GLU A 143 -5.39 -59.57 34.28
N VAL A 144 -5.77 -58.76 33.27
CA VAL A 144 -6.72 -57.64 33.45
C VAL A 144 -8.08 -58.12 33.94
N LEU A 145 -8.45 -59.35 33.58
CA LEU A 145 -9.45 -60.18 34.24
C LEU A 145 -8.80 -61.55 34.51
N PRO A 146 -9.32 -62.35 35.46
CA PRO A 146 -8.80 -63.69 35.70
C PRO A 146 -8.74 -64.54 34.41
N GLY A 147 -7.53 -64.86 33.94
CA GLY A 147 -7.27 -65.62 32.72
C GLY A 147 -7.45 -64.85 31.40
N VAL A 148 -7.46 -63.52 31.42
CA VAL A 148 -7.58 -62.63 30.24
C VAL A 148 -6.49 -61.56 30.27
N ASP A 149 -5.75 -61.40 29.17
CA ASP A 149 -4.80 -60.28 28.98
C ASP A 149 -5.40 -59.20 28.09
N LEU A 150 -4.94 -57.96 28.20
CA LEU A 150 -5.20 -56.89 27.24
C LEU A 150 -3.89 -56.55 26.52
N LYS A 151 -3.86 -56.59 25.20
CA LYS A 151 -2.71 -56.17 24.39
C LYS A 151 -3.10 -54.96 23.54
N VAL A 152 -2.21 -53.98 23.43
CA VAL A 152 -2.36 -52.81 22.56
C VAL A 152 -1.13 -52.64 21.67
N GLU A 153 -1.29 -52.24 20.41
CA GLU A 153 -0.21 -52.12 19.43
C GLU A 153 -0.29 -50.84 18.60
N ALA A 154 0.83 -50.16 18.37
CA ALA A 154 0.89 -48.95 17.55
C ALA A 154 0.92 -49.28 16.06
N THR A 155 0.04 -48.63 15.28
CA THR A 155 -0.06 -48.78 13.82
C THR A 155 0.16 -47.43 13.11
N LEU A 156 0.31 -47.45 11.78
CA LEU A 156 0.44 -46.21 10.98
C LEU A 156 -0.75 -45.24 11.16
N GLY A 157 -1.93 -45.77 11.52
CA GLY A 157 -3.19 -45.01 11.60
C GLY A 157 -3.71 -44.78 13.01
N GLY A 158 -3.04 -45.28 14.05
CA GLY A 158 -3.51 -45.22 15.43
C GLY A 158 -2.98 -46.39 16.24
N PHE A 159 -3.87 -47.12 16.90
CA PHE A 159 -3.52 -48.32 17.63
C PHE A 159 -4.58 -49.40 17.43
N SER A 160 -4.21 -50.67 17.61
CA SER A 160 -5.14 -51.80 17.79
C SER A 160 -5.17 -52.22 19.25
N GLU A 161 -6.29 -52.80 19.70
CA GLU A 161 -6.43 -53.37 21.04
C GLU A 161 -7.08 -54.75 20.99
N VAL A 162 -6.57 -55.71 21.75
CA VAL A 162 -7.09 -57.08 21.73
C VAL A 162 -7.07 -57.68 23.12
N LEU A 163 -8.21 -58.21 23.56
CA LEU A 163 -8.34 -59.01 24.77
C LEU A 163 -8.07 -60.48 24.45
N VAL A 164 -7.10 -61.08 25.14
CA VAL A 164 -6.65 -62.45 24.94
C VAL A 164 -7.20 -63.33 26.06
N VAL A 165 -8.32 -64.02 25.81
CA VAL A 165 -8.92 -64.99 26.74
C VAL A 165 -8.13 -66.28 26.66
N LYS A 166 -7.37 -66.61 27.70
CA LYS A 166 -6.35 -67.67 27.63
C LYS A 166 -6.90 -69.09 27.66
N THR A 167 -8.05 -69.29 28.30
CA THR A 167 -8.56 -70.63 28.62
C THR A 167 -10.07 -70.72 28.52
N PRO A 168 -10.62 -71.94 28.32
CA PRO A 168 -12.07 -72.18 28.34
C PRO A 168 -12.74 -71.76 29.65
N GLN A 169 -12.04 -71.85 30.79
CA GLN A 169 -12.55 -71.43 32.09
C GLN A 169 -12.72 -69.90 32.14
N ALA A 170 -11.75 -69.16 31.62
CA ALA A 170 -11.85 -67.71 31.50
C ALA A 170 -13.00 -67.32 30.56
N GLY A 171 -13.20 -68.04 29.45
CA GLY A 171 -14.32 -67.81 28.52
C GLY A 171 -15.73 -67.96 29.11
N GLN A 172 -15.87 -68.61 30.28
CA GLN A 172 -17.16 -68.76 30.99
C GLN A 172 -17.43 -67.66 32.03
N SER A 173 -16.46 -66.79 32.28
CA SER A 173 -16.56 -65.66 33.21
C SER A 173 -17.80 -64.81 32.95
N GLU A 174 -18.48 -64.37 34.02
CA GLU A 174 -19.62 -63.43 33.94
C GLU A 174 -19.12 -62.03 33.53
N GLU A 175 -17.86 -61.71 33.83
CA GLU A 175 -17.19 -60.47 33.46
C GLU A 175 -16.97 -60.33 31.93
N LEU A 176 -17.05 -61.44 31.17
CA LEU A 176 -17.02 -61.42 29.70
C LEU A 176 -18.41 -61.32 29.05
N GLU A 177 -19.50 -61.23 29.82
CA GLU A 177 -20.85 -61.02 29.26
C GLU A 177 -21.04 -59.62 28.70
N ARG A 178 -20.32 -58.65 29.26
CA ARG A 178 -20.34 -57.25 28.84
C ARG A 178 -19.06 -56.57 29.28
N ILE A 179 -18.20 -56.25 28.31
CA ILE A 179 -16.90 -55.62 28.58
C ILE A 179 -17.02 -54.15 28.22
N ALA A 180 -16.97 -53.27 29.23
CA ALA A 180 -17.15 -51.83 29.04
C ALA A 180 -15.81 -51.10 29.11
N PHE A 181 -15.47 -50.40 28.03
CA PHE A 181 -14.35 -49.46 27.96
C PHE A 181 -14.86 -48.04 28.23
N ARG A 182 -14.16 -47.29 29.08
CA ARG A 182 -14.41 -45.85 29.21
C ARG A 182 -13.88 -45.14 27.96
N THR A 183 -14.67 -44.27 27.35
CA THR A 183 -14.18 -43.48 26.21
C THR A 183 -13.48 -42.23 26.71
N HIS A 184 -12.20 -42.08 26.37
CA HIS A 184 -11.47 -40.83 26.54
C HIS A 184 -11.64 -40.01 25.26
N ALA A 185 -12.31 -38.85 25.33
CA ALA A 185 -12.57 -38.02 24.17
C ALA A 185 -12.26 -36.54 24.48
N GLU A 186 -11.32 -35.96 23.74
CA GLU A 186 -10.98 -34.54 23.82
C GLU A 186 -11.27 -33.87 22.46
N GLY A 187 -12.20 -32.90 22.45
CA GLY A 187 -12.59 -32.17 21.24
C GLY A 187 -13.46 -32.96 20.25
N VAL A 188 -13.84 -34.20 20.57
CA VAL A 188 -14.58 -35.12 19.69
C VAL A 188 -15.76 -35.77 20.40
N ARG A 189 -16.68 -36.38 19.63
CA ARG A 189 -17.84 -37.15 20.12
C ARG A 189 -17.87 -38.52 19.46
N VAL A 190 -18.08 -39.57 20.24
CA VAL A 190 -18.27 -40.93 19.74
C VAL A 190 -19.77 -41.17 19.54
N GLU A 191 -20.16 -41.67 18.36
CA GLU A 191 -21.53 -41.97 17.98
C GLU A 191 -21.60 -43.34 17.28
N GLU A 192 -22.75 -44.01 17.35
CA GLU A 192 -23.04 -45.17 16.47
C GLU A 192 -23.38 -44.66 15.06
N ARG A 193 -22.91 -45.37 14.03
CA ARG A 193 -23.18 -45.04 12.62
C ARG A 193 -24.64 -45.33 12.29
N SER A 194 -25.34 -44.36 11.71
CA SER A 194 -26.77 -44.48 11.41
C SER A 194 -27.11 -45.42 10.23
N ASP A 195 -26.11 -45.83 9.46
CA ASP A 195 -26.20 -46.61 8.23
C ASP A 195 -25.66 -48.05 8.36
N GLU A 196 -25.07 -48.42 9.50
CA GLU A 196 -24.55 -49.77 9.79
C GLU A 196 -24.59 -50.01 11.31
N SER A 197 -25.39 -50.99 11.76
CA SER A 197 -25.51 -51.31 13.19
C SER A 197 -24.19 -51.89 13.73
N GLY A 198 -23.74 -51.41 14.88
CA GLY A 198 -22.48 -51.87 15.50
C GLY A 198 -21.20 -51.20 14.96
N ALA A 199 -21.29 -50.22 14.07
CA ALA A 199 -20.16 -49.40 13.65
C ALA A 199 -20.07 -48.09 14.45
N LEU A 200 -18.86 -47.69 14.84
CA LEU A 200 -18.58 -46.47 15.60
C LEU A 200 -18.05 -45.37 14.67
N VAL A 201 -18.43 -44.12 14.94
CA VAL A 201 -17.86 -42.94 14.30
C VAL A 201 -17.54 -41.88 15.34
N VAL A 202 -16.33 -41.35 15.28
CA VAL A 202 -15.85 -40.25 16.11
C VAL A 202 -15.92 -38.98 15.27
N LYS A 203 -16.69 -37.99 15.72
CA LYS A 203 -16.88 -36.72 15.01
C LYS A 203 -16.32 -35.55 15.78
N ASP A 204 -15.78 -34.56 15.07
CA ASP A 204 -15.42 -33.26 15.65
C ASP A 204 -16.67 -32.42 15.97
N ALA A 205 -16.46 -31.22 16.53
CA ALA A 205 -17.53 -30.27 16.86
C ALA A 205 -18.32 -29.77 15.63
N ALA A 206 -17.78 -29.90 14.41
CA ALA A 206 -18.44 -29.55 13.15
C ALA A 206 -19.25 -30.71 12.56
N GLY A 207 -19.19 -31.90 13.18
CA GLY A 207 -19.88 -33.11 12.72
C GLY A 207 -19.08 -33.91 11.68
N THR A 208 -17.80 -33.59 11.46
CA THR A 208 -16.91 -34.29 10.52
C THR A 208 -16.35 -35.55 11.17
N PRO A 209 -16.44 -36.73 10.53
CA PRO A 209 -15.77 -37.93 11.02
C PRO A 209 -14.24 -37.76 11.05
N VAL A 210 -13.64 -37.90 12.24
CA VAL A 210 -12.19 -37.82 12.46
C VAL A 210 -11.56 -39.20 12.66
N LEU A 211 -12.28 -40.13 13.28
CA LEU A 211 -11.92 -41.55 13.45
C LEU A 211 -13.20 -42.39 13.31
N SER A 212 -13.07 -43.65 12.94
CA SER A 212 -14.15 -44.64 12.89
C SER A 212 -13.72 -45.87 13.69
N GLY A 213 -14.66 -46.73 14.02
CA GLY A 213 -14.38 -48.03 14.58
C GLY A 213 -15.44 -49.03 14.15
N ASP A 214 -15.13 -50.30 14.31
CA ASP A 214 -16.08 -51.39 14.21
C ASP A 214 -16.07 -52.21 15.50
N ALA A 215 -17.26 -52.68 15.88
CA ALA A 215 -17.43 -53.72 16.89
C ALA A 215 -16.90 -55.05 16.35
N SER A 216 -15.59 -55.12 16.12
CA SER A 216 -15.02 -56.17 15.31
C SER A 216 -14.95 -57.48 16.06
N SER A 217 -15.04 -58.53 15.25
CA SER A 217 -15.06 -59.94 15.56
C SER A 217 -14.23 -60.42 16.76
N MET A 218 -14.65 -61.56 17.28
CA MET A 218 -13.80 -62.44 18.07
C MET A 218 -13.36 -63.67 17.26
N TRP A 219 -12.19 -64.21 17.55
CA TRP A 219 -11.68 -65.42 16.89
C TRP A 219 -10.93 -66.35 17.83
N ASP A 220 -10.92 -67.63 17.48
CA ASP A 220 -10.18 -68.67 18.20
C ASP A 220 -8.81 -68.93 17.55
N SER A 221 -7.93 -69.69 18.20
CA SER A 221 -6.57 -69.96 17.70
C SER A 221 -6.46 -71.24 16.85
N SER A 222 -7.52 -71.64 16.13
CA SER A 222 -7.52 -72.93 15.40
C SER A 222 -6.55 -72.98 14.20
N GLY A 223 -6.06 -71.84 13.72
CA GLY A 223 -5.20 -71.67 12.55
C GLY A 223 -3.68 -71.67 12.79
N GLY A 224 -3.16 -71.72 14.02
CA GLY A 224 -1.70 -71.75 14.25
C GLY A 224 -1.19 -71.25 15.61
N SER A 225 0.13 -70.99 15.72
CA SER A 225 0.85 -70.68 16.97
C SER A 225 0.29 -69.45 17.72
N PRO A 226 0.07 -69.51 19.06
CA PRO A 226 -0.57 -68.46 19.86
C PRO A 226 0.05 -67.06 19.74
N ASP A 227 1.35 -66.97 19.48
CA ASP A 227 2.10 -65.70 19.51
C ASP A 227 1.78 -64.74 18.35
N ASN A 228 1.11 -65.21 17.29
CA ASN A 228 0.90 -64.47 16.04
C ASN A 228 -0.56 -63.99 15.81
N HIS A 229 -1.43 -64.16 16.81
CA HIS A 229 -2.88 -63.98 16.65
C HIS A 229 -3.40 -62.58 17.02
N THR A 230 -2.54 -61.71 17.54
CA THR A 230 -2.93 -60.37 18.05
C THR A 230 -3.01 -59.30 16.96
N GLU A 231 -2.54 -59.57 15.74
CA GLU A 231 -2.63 -58.69 14.57
C GLU A 231 -3.89 -58.98 13.71
N GLY A 232 -4.86 -59.70 14.28
CA GLY A 232 -6.06 -60.19 13.59
C GLY A 232 -6.05 -61.72 13.37
N PRO A 233 -7.17 -62.30 12.92
CA PRO A 233 -7.31 -63.75 12.75
C PRO A 233 -6.39 -64.30 11.66
N ALA A 234 -5.67 -65.38 11.98
CA ALA A 234 -4.88 -66.16 11.05
C ALA A 234 -5.76 -66.94 10.07
N GLU A 235 -5.13 -67.39 8.98
CA GLU A 235 -5.75 -68.22 7.96
C GLU A 235 -6.09 -69.61 8.52
N GLY A 236 -7.33 -69.76 9.03
CA GLY A 236 -7.81 -70.99 9.68
C GLY A 236 -8.51 -70.85 11.00
N ASP A 237 -8.58 -69.64 11.53
CA ASP A 237 -9.28 -69.36 12.77
C ASP A 237 -10.80 -69.32 12.55
N ARG A 238 -11.56 -69.81 13.53
CA ARG A 238 -13.01 -69.61 13.58
C ARG A 238 -13.27 -68.18 14.04
N ARG A 239 -14.33 -67.57 13.51
CA ARG A 239 -14.68 -66.16 13.78
C ARG A 239 -16.15 -66.04 14.12
N ALA A 240 -16.48 -65.09 15.00
CA ALA A 240 -17.84 -64.64 15.28
C ALA A 240 -17.86 -63.12 15.40
N GLU A 241 -19.01 -62.51 15.09
CA GLU A 241 -19.25 -61.09 15.30
C GLU A 241 -19.76 -60.85 16.73
N MET A 242 -19.40 -59.70 17.31
CA MET A 242 -19.83 -59.28 18.65
C MET A 242 -20.78 -58.09 18.55
N ASP A 243 -21.75 -57.99 19.45
CA ASP A 243 -22.62 -56.82 19.54
C ASP A 243 -21.92 -55.67 20.29
N VAL A 244 -22.32 -54.42 20.04
CA VAL A 244 -21.80 -53.22 20.73
C VAL A 244 -22.90 -52.33 21.28
N GLU A 245 -22.64 -51.77 22.47
CA GLU A 245 -23.44 -50.74 23.11
C GLU A 245 -22.64 -49.42 23.24
N VAL A 246 -23.22 -48.31 22.77
CA VAL A 246 -22.63 -46.96 22.90
C VAL A 246 -23.37 -46.15 23.96
N GLY A 247 -22.68 -45.82 25.05
CA GLY A 247 -23.12 -44.93 26.11
C GLY A 247 -22.58 -43.49 25.95
N ALA A 248 -22.91 -42.60 26.89
CA ALA A 248 -22.47 -41.19 26.84
C ALA A 248 -20.94 -41.02 27.03
N ASP A 249 -20.31 -41.95 27.73
CA ASP A 249 -18.89 -41.96 28.12
C ASP A 249 -18.29 -43.39 28.15
N THR A 250 -18.98 -44.35 27.54
CA THR A 250 -18.60 -45.77 27.54
C THR A 250 -18.91 -46.43 26.20
N VAL A 251 -18.04 -47.34 25.76
CA VAL A 251 -18.29 -48.27 24.64
C VAL A 251 -18.16 -49.67 25.22
N ALA A 252 -19.19 -50.50 25.08
CA ALA A 252 -19.17 -51.87 25.57
C ALA A 252 -19.31 -52.87 24.43
N VAL A 253 -18.48 -53.92 24.44
CA VAL A 253 -18.59 -55.08 23.55
C VAL A 253 -19.27 -56.24 24.28
N LEU A 254 -20.04 -57.02 23.53
CA LEU A 254 -20.77 -58.20 24.00
C LEU A 254 -20.25 -59.44 23.25
N PRO A 255 -19.25 -60.15 23.80
CA PRO A 255 -18.71 -61.37 23.21
C PRO A 255 -19.76 -62.47 23.00
N ASP A 256 -19.68 -63.18 21.87
CA ASP A 256 -20.58 -64.30 21.56
C ASP A 256 -20.34 -65.47 22.52
N ARG A 257 -21.32 -65.70 23.40
CA ARG A 257 -21.28 -66.74 24.43
C ARG A 257 -21.40 -68.14 23.84
N GLU A 258 -22.11 -68.31 22.72
CA GLU A 258 -22.19 -69.60 22.04
C GLU A 258 -20.83 -69.94 21.42
N PHE A 259 -20.14 -68.95 20.85
CA PHE A 259 -18.78 -69.10 20.33
C PHE A 259 -17.77 -69.44 21.43
N LEU A 260 -17.79 -68.74 22.57
CA LEU A 260 -16.89 -69.03 23.71
C LEU A 260 -17.13 -70.42 24.32
N ALA A 261 -18.39 -70.86 24.39
CA ALA A 261 -18.78 -72.13 25.01
C ALA A 261 -18.73 -73.34 24.06
N ALA A 262 -18.56 -73.12 22.74
CA ALA A 262 -18.56 -74.19 21.76
C ALA A 262 -17.37 -75.15 21.96
N ARG A 263 -17.64 -76.46 21.78
CA ARG A 263 -16.65 -77.52 22.06
C ARG A 263 -15.46 -77.54 21.09
N ASP A 264 -15.62 -76.92 19.94
CA ASP A 264 -14.62 -76.81 18.87
C ASP A 264 -13.83 -75.50 18.93
N THR A 265 -14.01 -74.67 19.97
CA THR A 265 -13.29 -73.40 20.15
C THR A 265 -11.91 -73.64 20.75
N THR A 266 -10.87 -73.17 20.06
CA THR A 266 -9.46 -73.34 20.43
C THR A 266 -8.94 -72.10 21.14
N TYR A 267 -8.60 -72.21 22.42
CA TYR A 267 -8.06 -71.09 23.20
C TYR A 267 -6.54 -70.93 23.01
N PRO A 268 -5.98 -69.70 23.02
CA PRO A 268 -6.64 -68.45 23.39
C PRO A 268 -7.67 -67.96 22.36
N VAL A 269 -8.72 -67.30 22.86
CA VAL A 269 -9.72 -66.59 22.04
C VAL A 269 -9.44 -65.10 22.16
N LEU A 270 -9.43 -64.41 21.03
CA LEU A 270 -9.13 -62.99 20.96
C LEU A 270 -10.42 -62.21 20.68
N ILE A 271 -10.59 -61.10 21.41
CA ILE A 271 -11.74 -60.19 21.37
C ILE A 271 -11.17 -58.81 21.01
N ASP A 272 -11.54 -58.27 19.85
CA ASP A 272 -10.89 -57.07 19.26
C ASP A 272 -11.92 -55.99 18.89
N PRO A 273 -12.10 -54.96 19.71
CA PRO A 273 -12.80 -53.74 19.32
C PRO A 273 -11.88 -52.82 18.47
N GLY A 274 -12.18 -52.66 17.17
CA GLY A 274 -11.33 -51.92 16.24
C GLY A 274 -11.65 -50.42 16.18
N TYR A 275 -10.60 -49.58 16.14
CA TYR A 275 -10.68 -48.16 15.74
C TYR A 275 -9.70 -47.87 14.60
N TYR A 276 -10.16 -47.24 13.52
CA TYR A 276 -9.34 -46.84 12.38
C TYR A 276 -9.68 -45.41 11.90
N CYS A 277 -8.69 -44.70 11.35
CA CYS A 277 -8.91 -43.38 10.76
C CYS A 277 -9.41 -43.48 9.30
N PRO A 278 -10.64 -43.05 8.98
CA PRO A 278 -11.19 -43.18 7.62
C PRO A 278 -10.65 -42.13 6.63
N ASN A 279 -10.16 -40.98 7.10
CA ASN A 279 -9.83 -39.82 6.26
C ASN A 279 -8.40 -39.28 6.46
N CYS A 280 -7.46 -40.14 6.85
CA CYS A 280 -6.06 -39.76 7.09
C CYS A 280 -5.23 -39.55 5.80
N GLY A 281 -5.84 -39.05 4.71
CA GLY A 281 -5.15 -38.79 3.43
C GLY A 281 -4.66 -40.05 2.72
N LYS A 282 -5.26 -41.21 3.00
CA LYS A 282 -4.83 -42.49 2.41
C LYS A 282 -5.28 -42.61 0.95
N VAL A 283 -4.39 -43.19 0.16
CA VAL A 283 -4.70 -43.84 -1.11
C VAL A 283 -5.35 -45.19 -0.78
N HIS A 284 -6.32 -45.67 -1.57
CA HIS A 284 -7.15 -46.82 -1.16
C HIS A 284 -6.76 -48.14 -1.85
N HIS A 285 -6.96 -49.26 -1.16
CA HIS A 285 -6.85 -50.60 -1.76
C HIS A 285 -7.97 -51.53 -1.32
N VAL A 286 -8.19 -52.60 -2.09
CA VAL A 286 -9.05 -53.71 -1.67
C VAL A 286 -8.60 -55.02 -2.29
N VAL A 287 -8.52 -56.06 -1.47
CA VAL A 287 -8.28 -57.43 -1.92
C VAL A 287 -9.59 -58.19 -1.94
N VAL A 288 -10.08 -58.54 -3.13
CA VAL A 288 -11.32 -59.33 -3.28
C VAL A 288 -10.98 -60.80 -3.48
N GLN A 289 -11.71 -61.70 -2.80
CA GLN A 289 -11.41 -63.14 -2.79
C GLN A 289 -12.65 -64.00 -3.05
N GLU A 290 -12.55 -64.91 -4.02
CA GLU A 290 -13.66 -65.78 -4.45
C GLU A 290 -14.24 -66.73 -3.39
N PRO A 291 -13.44 -67.30 -2.46
CA PRO A 291 -14.00 -68.17 -1.43
C PRO A 291 -14.90 -67.44 -0.44
N TRP A 292 -14.71 -66.13 -0.26
CA TRP A 292 -15.48 -65.26 0.62
C TRP A 292 -16.15 -64.12 -0.17
N PRO A 293 -17.22 -64.43 -0.93
CA PRO A 293 -17.80 -63.52 -1.91
C PRO A 293 -18.23 -62.17 -1.33
N ASP A 294 -18.67 -62.15 -0.08
CA ASP A 294 -19.23 -60.96 0.59
C ASP A 294 -18.25 -60.29 1.55
N ALA A 295 -16.99 -60.75 1.62
CA ALA A 295 -15.98 -60.17 2.51
C ALA A 295 -15.66 -58.71 2.13
N ARG A 296 -15.75 -57.82 3.12
CA ARG A 296 -15.46 -56.38 3.01
C ARG A 296 -14.03 -56.12 3.48
N ASN A 297 -13.12 -56.08 2.51
CA ASN A 297 -11.67 -56.02 2.71
C ASN A 297 -11.05 -54.66 2.32
N PHE A 298 -11.88 -53.62 2.25
CA PHE A 298 -11.43 -52.28 1.87
C PHE A 298 -10.44 -51.72 2.90
N ASP A 299 -9.28 -51.24 2.44
CA ASP A 299 -8.16 -50.72 3.22
C ASP A 299 -7.65 -51.61 4.36
N ARG A 300 -7.98 -52.91 4.35
CA ARG A 300 -7.51 -53.84 5.37
C ARG A 300 -6.03 -54.18 5.17
N THR A 301 -5.28 -54.17 6.27
CA THR A 301 -3.82 -54.33 6.30
C THR A 301 -3.34 -55.35 7.32
N ASP A 302 -4.26 -56.11 7.90
CA ASP A 302 -4.09 -56.95 9.08
C ASP A 302 -4.29 -58.45 8.75
N GLY A 303 -3.80 -59.33 9.63
CA GLY A 303 -3.89 -60.78 9.49
C GLY A 303 -3.59 -61.32 8.07
N ALA A 304 -4.49 -62.15 7.54
CA ALA A 304 -4.38 -62.72 6.19
C ALA A 304 -4.47 -61.69 5.05
N LEU A 305 -4.70 -60.40 5.34
CA LEU A 305 -4.71 -59.28 4.40
C LEU A 305 -3.52 -58.33 4.62
N GLY A 306 -2.52 -58.74 5.41
CA GLY A 306 -1.21 -58.10 5.56
C GLY A 306 -0.34 -58.06 4.28
N ASP A 307 -0.87 -58.52 3.15
CA ASP A 307 -0.25 -58.42 1.82
C ASP A 307 -1.33 -58.36 0.73
N LEU A 308 -1.02 -57.72 -0.40
CA LEU A 308 -1.87 -57.65 -1.59
C LEU A 308 -1.78 -58.96 -2.39
N LYS A 309 -2.84 -59.35 -3.11
CA LYS A 309 -2.92 -60.69 -3.73
C LYS A 309 -3.44 -60.66 -5.16
N ALA A 310 -2.86 -61.52 -6.00
CA ALA A 310 -3.38 -61.80 -7.35
C ALA A 310 -3.15 -63.28 -7.73
N GLY A 311 -4.20 -63.96 -8.22
CA GLY A 311 -4.10 -65.31 -8.80
C GLY A 311 -5.00 -66.35 -8.13
N PHE A 312 -4.79 -67.62 -8.47
CA PHE A 312 -5.61 -68.76 -8.05
C PHE A 312 -4.82 -69.73 -7.18
N LEU A 313 -5.34 -70.02 -5.98
CA LEU A 313 -4.66 -70.85 -4.99
C LEU A 313 -5.57 -71.96 -4.46
N ASN A 314 -4.98 -73.08 -4.07
CA ASN A 314 -5.70 -74.23 -3.55
C ASN A 314 -6.34 -73.98 -2.17
N ALA A 315 -7.42 -74.69 -1.90
CA ALA A 315 -8.25 -74.58 -0.69
C ALA A 315 -7.45 -74.75 0.60
N ALA A 316 -6.46 -75.65 0.61
CA ALA A 316 -5.64 -75.91 1.79
C ALA A 316 -4.68 -74.76 2.07
N SER A 317 -4.05 -74.19 1.04
CA SER A 317 -3.17 -73.02 1.15
C SER A 317 -3.93 -71.70 1.31
N LEU A 318 -5.22 -71.66 0.98
CA LEU A 318 -6.14 -70.55 1.29
C LEU A 318 -6.92 -70.75 2.60
N ASN A 319 -6.76 -71.91 3.24
CA ASN A 319 -7.61 -72.44 4.31
C ASN A 319 -9.11 -72.11 4.16
N ALA A 320 -9.63 -72.39 2.97
CA ALA A 320 -10.98 -72.07 2.56
C ALA A 320 -11.76 -73.35 2.22
N GLY A 321 -13.10 -73.26 2.20
CA GLY A 321 -13.95 -74.40 1.81
C GLY A 321 -13.79 -74.84 0.34
N ARG A 322 -13.06 -74.07 -0.49
CA ARG A 322 -12.77 -74.34 -1.90
C ARG A 322 -11.55 -73.54 -2.39
N ASN A 323 -10.95 -73.97 -3.50
CA ASN A 323 -9.92 -73.19 -4.21
C ASN A 323 -10.51 -71.84 -4.63
N GLY A 324 -9.68 -70.80 -4.69
CA GLY A 324 -10.18 -69.44 -4.86
C GLY A 324 -9.23 -68.50 -5.56
N ARG A 325 -9.81 -67.56 -6.31
CA ARG A 325 -9.09 -66.43 -6.91
C ARG A 325 -9.01 -65.26 -5.95
N SER A 326 -7.91 -64.53 -5.99
CA SER A 326 -7.76 -63.21 -5.37
C SER A 326 -7.36 -62.17 -6.41
N ARG A 327 -7.84 -60.94 -6.22
CA ARG A 327 -7.46 -59.76 -7.02
C ARG A 327 -7.27 -58.57 -6.12
N THR A 328 -6.44 -57.62 -6.54
CA THR A 328 -6.21 -56.38 -5.79
C THR A 328 -6.57 -55.18 -6.64
N TYR A 329 -7.36 -54.26 -6.09
CA TYR A 329 -7.57 -52.94 -6.66
C TYR A 329 -6.78 -51.90 -5.86
N LEU A 330 -6.18 -50.94 -6.55
CA LEU A 330 -5.33 -49.86 -6.02
C LEU A 330 -5.82 -48.53 -6.60
N GLN A 331 -6.32 -47.62 -5.77
CA GLN A 331 -6.89 -46.35 -6.20
C GLN A 331 -5.96 -45.19 -5.88
N MET A 332 -5.17 -44.75 -6.86
CA MET A 332 -4.15 -43.69 -6.77
C MET A 332 -4.75 -42.30 -6.95
N HIS A 333 -4.29 -41.31 -6.18
CA HIS A 333 -4.74 -39.92 -6.26
C HIS A 333 -3.98 -39.18 -7.37
N THR A 334 -4.66 -38.92 -8.49
CA THR A 334 -4.09 -38.36 -9.72
C THR A 334 -4.48 -36.90 -9.96
N ALA A 335 -5.19 -36.25 -9.03
CA ALA A 335 -5.48 -34.82 -9.12
C ALA A 335 -4.23 -33.92 -9.29
N PRO A 336 -3.08 -34.17 -8.63
CA PRO A 336 -1.90 -33.29 -8.75
C PRO A 336 -1.30 -33.19 -10.15
N ILE A 337 -1.60 -34.15 -11.03
CA ILE A 337 -1.05 -34.20 -12.40
C ILE A 337 -2.07 -33.78 -13.47
N VAL A 338 -3.26 -33.28 -13.08
CA VAL A 338 -4.29 -32.84 -14.02
C VAL A 338 -3.79 -31.67 -14.87
N GLY A 339 -4.00 -31.75 -16.18
CA GLY A 339 -3.57 -30.74 -17.15
C GLY A 339 -2.06 -30.74 -17.45
N LYS A 340 -1.30 -31.64 -16.85
CA LYS A 340 0.14 -31.82 -17.12
C LYS A 340 0.37 -32.73 -18.32
N TYR A 341 1.44 -32.51 -19.07
CA TYR A 341 1.87 -33.43 -20.11
C TYR A 341 2.64 -34.60 -19.49
N ILE A 342 2.05 -35.79 -19.48
CA ILE A 342 2.66 -36.97 -18.84
C ILE A 342 3.63 -37.64 -19.79
N ASP A 343 4.92 -37.63 -19.48
CA ASP A 343 5.95 -38.33 -20.24
C ASP A 343 5.89 -39.84 -20.00
N GLN A 344 5.87 -40.24 -18.72
CA GLN A 344 5.86 -41.65 -18.31
C GLN A 344 5.10 -41.81 -16.98
N ALA A 345 4.43 -42.95 -16.77
CA ALA A 345 3.94 -43.35 -15.45
C ALA A 345 4.12 -44.85 -15.21
N THR A 346 4.59 -45.21 -14.02
CA THR A 346 4.90 -46.60 -13.64
C THR A 346 4.32 -46.90 -12.25
N LEU A 347 3.50 -47.95 -12.13
CA LEU A 347 3.11 -48.50 -10.84
C LEU A 347 4.16 -49.53 -10.41
N ARG A 348 4.79 -49.31 -9.26
CA ARG A 348 5.88 -50.11 -8.73
C ARG A 348 5.45 -50.80 -7.45
N THR A 349 5.78 -52.08 -7.31
CA THR A 349 5.41 -52.89 -6.14
C THR A 349 6.48 -53.97 -5.87
N THR A 350 6.42 -54.61 -4.71
CA THR A 350 7.35 -55.67 -4.32
C THR A 350 6.62 -57.00 -4.17
N VAL A 351 7.07 -58.04 -4.85
CA VAL A 351 6.60 -59.42 -4.71
C VAL A 351 7.20 -60.04 -3.46
N VAL A 352 6.38 -60.24 -2.43
CA VAL A 352 6.78 -60.85 -1.15
C VAL A 352 6.61 -62.37 -1.14
N GLY A 353 5.86 -62.93 -2.10
CA GLY A 353 5.75 -64.38 -2.23
C GLY A 353 5.07 -64.85 -3.51
N THR A 354 5.60 -65.93 -4.11
CA THR A 354 4.94 -66.72 -5.16
C THR A 354 4.81 -68.17 -4.70
N TYR A 355 3.75 -68.85 -5.12
CA TYR A 355 3.60 -70.27 -4.80
C TYR A 355 4.56 -71.14 -5.62
N SER A 356 4.66 -70.89 -6.94
CA SER A 356 5.59 -71.59 -7.85
C SER A 356 6.89 -70.80 -8.08
N CYS A 357 7.96 -71.51 -8.45
CA CYS A 357 9.21 -70.94 -8.97
C CYS A 357 9.15 -70.53 -10.44
N SER A 358 8.08 -70.89 -11.13
CA SER A 358 7.83 -70.49 -12.52
C SER A 358 6.37 -70.08 -12.68
N PRO A 359 5.95 -68.99 -12.02
CA PRO A 359 4.57 -68.52 -12.08
C PRO A 359 4.25 -67.88 -13.45
N SER A 360 2.96 -67.79 -13.77
CA SER A 360 2.46 -66.94 -14.85
C SER A 360 2.47 -65.46 -14.44
N ALA A 361 2.41 -64.56 -15.42
CA ALA A 361 2.50 -63.11 -15.20
C ALA A 361 1.27 -62.58 -14.44
N THR A 362 1.47 -61.49 -13.70
CA THR A 362 0.39 -60.63 -13.21
C THR A 362 0.17 -59.51 -14.22
N GLN A 363 -1.07 -59.09 -14.40
CA GLN A 363 -1.51 -58.05 -15.32
C GLN A 363 -2.06 -56.85 -14.56
N LEU A 364 -1.83 -55.66 -15.10
CA LEU A 364 -2.37 -54.40 -14.62
C LEU A 364 -3.48 -53.92 -15.56
N TYR A 365 -4.66 -53.66 -15.02
CA TYR A 365 -5.80 -53.08 -15.76
C TYR A 365 -6.19 -51.73 -15.19
N LEU A 366 -6.76 -50.85 -16.03
CA LEU A 366 -7.52 -49.70 -15.54
C LEU A 366 -8.93 -50.15 -15.13
N SER A 367 -9.43 -49.70 -13.99
CA SER A 367 -10.73 -50.07 -13.43
C SER A 367 -11.51 -48.84 -12.95
N PRO A 368 -12.86 -48.91 -12.82
CA PRO A 368 -13.65 -47.93 -12.07
C PRO A 368 -13.22 -47.79 -10.60
N ASN A 369 -13.71 -46.75 -9.95
CA ASN A 369 -13.47 -46.49 -8.53
C ASN A 369 -13.95 -47.63 -7.62
N ILE A 370 -13.28 -47.76 -6.48
CA ILE A 370 -13.61 -48.68 -5.39
C ILE A 370 -14.10 -47.90 -4.18
N ASP A 371 -14.80 -48.59 -3.28
CA ASP A 371 -15.30 -48.09 -2.00
C ASP A 371 -15.45 -49.23 -0.97
N GLY A 372 -15.90 -48.90 0.24
CA GLY A 372 -16.10 -49.86 1.34
C GLY A 372 -17.07 -51.01 1.03
N ASN A 373 -17.88 -50.93 -0.02
CA ASN A 373 -18.79 -51.99 -0.46
C ASN A 373 -18.17 -52.90 -1.54
N THR A 374 -16.90 -52.69 -1.89
CA THR A 374 -16.21 -53.49 -2.89
C THR A 374 -15.88 -54.86 -2.29
N THR A 375 -16.62 -55.88 -2.69
CA THR A 375 -16.44 -57.30 -2.32
C THR A 375 -16.21 -58.14 -3.57
N TRP A 376 -15.92 -59.44 -3.45
CA TRP A 376 -15.82 -60.29 -4.64
C TRP A 376 -17.15 -60.38 -5.42
N ALA A 377 -18.28 -60.40 -4.72
CA ALA A 377 -19.62 -60.40 -5.31
C ALA A 377 -20.04 -59.03 -5.90
N ASN A 378 -19.44 -57.94 -5.41
CA ASN A 378 -19.75 -56.55 -5.80
C ASN A 378 -18.51 -55.78 -6.30
N GLN A 379 -17.58 -56.46 -6.97
CA GLN A 379 -16.36 -55.82 -7.49
C GLN A 379 -16.65 -55.10 -8.81
N PRO A 380 -15.96 -53.98 -9.09
CA PRO A 380 -16.09 -53.32 -10.38
C PRO A 380 -15.51 -54.18 -11.50
N GLY A 381 -15.93 -53.90 -12.74
CA GLY A 381 -15.26 -54.44 -13.93
C GLY A 381 -13.90 -53.76 -14.17
N TRP A 382 -13.35 -53.94 -15.36
CA TRP A 382 -12.16 -53.21 -15.80
C TRP A 382 -12.30 -52.80 -17.26
N TYR A 383 -11.58 -51.75 -17.66
CA TYR A 383 -11.67 -51.15 -18.98
C TYR A 383 -10.74 -51.81 -19.99
N TYR A 384 -9.42 -51.72 -19.78
CA TYR A 384 -8.43 -52.28 -20.70
C TYR A 384 -7.11 -52.62 -19.98
N LEU A 385 -6.39 -53.58 -20.55
CA LEU A 385 -5.06 -53.99 -20.09
C LEU A 385 -4.06 -52.85 -20.32
N LEU A 386 -3.26 -52.55 -19.31
CA LEU A 386 -2.18 -51.58 -19.37
C LEU A 386 -0.84 -52.26 -19.65
N SER A 387 -0.45 -53.19 -18.78
CA SER A 387 0.85 -53.88 -18.84
C SER A 387 0.81 -55.19 -18.05
N GLU A 388 1.91 -55.97 -18.10
CA GLU A 388 2.07 -57.20 -17.33
C GLU A 388 3.50 -57.35 -16.80
N SER A 389 3.66 -58.03 -15.67
CA SER A 389 4.95 -58.28 -15.01
C SER A 389 5.03 -59.71 -14.52
N ASN A 390 6.19 -60.35 -14.65
CA ASN A 390 6.39 -61.74 -14.22
C ASN A 390 7.65 -61.91 -13.36
N VAL A 391 7.53 -61.61 -12.08
CA VAL A 391 8.62 -61.65 -11.10
C VAL A 391 8.40 -62.80 -10.11
N ALA A 392 9.23 -63.84 -10.14
CA ALA A 392 9.09 -65.00 -9.27
C ALA A 392 9.91 -64.83 -7.98
N ASN A 393 9.30 -65.05 -6.82
CA ASN A 393 9.96 -64.96 -5.53
C ASN A 393 9.28 -65.89 -4.53
N ASN A 394 9.68 -67.16 -4.49
CA ASN A 394 9.22 -68.09 -3.45
C ASN A 394 10.27 -68.10 -2.33
N PRO A 395 9.97 -67.59 -1.11
CA PRO A 395 10.97 -67.42 -0.06
C PRO A 395 11.67 -68.72 0.38
N THR A 396 10.99 -69.86 0.24
CA THR A 396 11.47 -71.16 0.72
C THR A 396 12.23 -71.92 -0.36
N TYR A 397 11.80 -71.87 -1.61
CA TYR A 397 12.28 -72.77 -2.66
C TYR A 397 13.08 -72.08 -3.78
N CYS A 398 12.83 -70.80 -4.03
CA CYS A 398 13.54 -70.01 -5.05
C CYS A 398 13.42 -68.51 -4.75
N PRO A 399 14.14 -68.01 -3.74
CA PRO A 399 14.20 -66.58 -3.47
C PRO A 399 14.86 -65.88 -4.67
N GLY A 400 14.25 -64.79 -5.13
CA GLY A 400 14.66 -64.09 -6.35
C GLY A 400 14.44 -62.59 -6.25
N PRO A 401 14.66 -61.83 -7.34
CA PRO A 401 14.30 -60.41 -7.40
C PRO A 401 12.84 -60.22 -7.01
N SER A 402 12.55 -59.17 -6.24
CA SER A 402 11.20 -58.93 -5.71
C SER A 402 10.52 -57.72 -6.35
N GLY A 403 11.24 -56.77 -6.94
CA GLY A 403 10.63 -55.59 -7.58
C GLY A 403 9.83 -55.94 -8.84
N ALA A 404 8.58 -55.48 -8.91
CA ALA A 404 7.68 -55.62 -10.05
C ALA A 404 7.16 -54.25 -10.52
N ASP A 405 7.48 -53.90 -11.76
CA ASP A 405 7.07 -52.66 -12.41
C ASP A 405 5.94 -52.91 -13.42
N PHE A 406 4.97 -52.01 -13.46
CA PHE A 406 3.87 -52.02 -14.42
C PHE A 406 3.74 -50.63 -15.07
N ASP A 407 3.83 -50.56 -16.41
CA ASP A 407 3.57 -49.32 -17.15
C ASP A 407 2.09 -48.93 -17.02
N ALA A 408 1.86 -47.71 -16.51
CA ALA A 408 0.56 -47.09 -16.30
C ALA A 408 0.36 -45.82 -17.15
N THR A 409 1.33 -45.46 -17.99
CA THR A 409 1.41 -44.18 -18.73
C THR A 409 0.12 -43.85 -19.47
N ARG A 410 -0.49 -44.83 -20.15
CA ARG A 410 -1.72 -44.63 -20.91
C ARG A 410 -2.90 -44.19 -20.02
N ALA A 411 -3.10 -44.83 -18.87
CA ALA A 411 -4.17 -44.49 -17.94
C ALA A 411 -3.94 -43.12 -17.30
N VAL A 412 -2.70 -42.86 -16.89
CA VAL A 412 -2.32 -41.61 -16.21
C VAL A 412 -2.38 -40.40 -17.16
N ARG A 413 -1.99 -40.56 -18.44
CA ARG A 413 -2.23 -39.56 -19.50
C ARG A 413 -3.70 -39.23 -19.68
N GLN A 414 -4.55 -40.26 -19.69
CA GLN A 414 -5.99 -40.07 -19.83
C GLN A 414 -6.56 -39.32 -18.61
N ALA A 415 -6.16 -39.71 -17.40
CA ALA A 415 -6.53 -39.04 -16.15
C ALA A 415 -6.15 -37.56 -16.16
N SER A 416 -4.93 -37.22 -16.61
CA SER A 416 -4.48 -35.83 -16.73
C SER A 416 -5.34 -35.01 -17.70
N ASN A 417 -5.62 -35.56 -18.89
CA ASN A 417 -6.35 -34.87 -19.95
C ASN A 417 -7.85 -34.72 -19.65
N GLU A 418 -8.46 -35.68 -18.95
CA GLU A 418 -9.88 -35.69 -18.63
C GLU A 418 -10.20 -35.13 -17.24
N GLY A 419 -9.18 -34.78 -16.44
CA GLY A 419 -9.35 -34.16 -15.12
C GLY A 419 -9.83 -35.12 -14.04
N TRP A 420 -9.31 -36.35 -14.01
CA TRP A 420 -9.69 -37.33 -12.99
C TRP A 420 -8.95 -37.08 -11.67
N ASN A 421 -9.68 -37.10 -10.55
CA ASN A 421 -9.09 -36.98 -9.22
C ASN A 421 -8.40 -38.29 -8.76
N TRP A 422 -8.91 -39.43 -9.22
CA TRP A 422 -8.48 -40.76 -8.81
C TRP A 422 -8.35 -41.67 -10.03
N THR A 423 -7.34 -42.54 -10.00
CA THR A 423 -7.12 -43.58 -11.00
C THR A 423 -7.02 -44.94 -10.32
N THR A 424 -7.96 -45.84 -10.60
CA THR A 424 -7.97 -47.19 -10.02
C THR A 424 -7.33 -48.22 -10.94
N PHE A 425 -6.35 -48.94 -10.42
CA PHE A 425 -5.68 -50.05 -11.07
C PHE A 425 -6.12 -51.39 -10.48
N LEU A 426 -6.20 -52.41 -11.31
CA LEU A 426 -6.48 -53.79 -10.92
C LEU A 426 -5.27 -54.68 -11.22
N LEU A 427 -4.74 -55.34 -10.18
CA LEU A 427 -3.79 -56.44 -10.28
C LEU A 427 -4.54 -57.77 -10.33
N GLN A 428 -4.36 -58.48 -11.44
CA GLN A 428 -4.99 -59.76 -11.70
C GLN A 428 -3.97 -60.73 -12.29
N ALA A 429 -4.03 -62.03 -11.99
CA ALA A 429 -3.19 -62.99 -12.72
C ALA A 429 -3.62 -63.08 -14.19
N LYS A 430 -2.64 -63.26 -15.09
CA LYS A 430 -2.87 -63.47 -16.52
C LYS A 430 -3.77 -64.68 -16.77
N ASN A 431 -3.58 -65.74 -16.00
CA ASN A 431 -4.33 -67.00 -16.08
C ASN A 431 -4.95 -67.34 -14.71
N GLU A 432 -6.13 -66.82 -14.42
CA GLU A 432 -6.79 -67.04 -13.12
C GLU A 432 -7.41 -68.45 -12.94
N GLY A 433 -7.26 -69.34 -13.91
CA GLY A 433 -7.67 -70.75 -13.79
C GLY A 433 -6.51 -71.69 -13.43
N GLU A 434 -5.27 -71.18 -13.40
CA GLU A 434 -4.08 -71.96 -13.12
C GLU A 434 -3.85 -72.07 -11.61
N LEU A 435 -4.23 -73.21 -11.05
CA LEU A 435 -4.03 -73.52 -9.65
C LEU A 435 -2.53 -73.46 -9.34
N ASP A 436 -2.16 -72.75 -8.28
CA ASP A 436 -0.81 -72.73 -7.69
C ASP A 436 0.29 -72.06 -8.55
N THR A 437 0.16 -72.01 -9.88
CA THR A 437 1.15 -71.37 -10.78
C THR A 437 0.82 -69.93 -11.13
N SER A 438 -0.33 -69.39 -10.71
CA SER A 438 -0.72 -68.00 -10.98
C SER A 438 -0.66 -67.09 -9.74
N TRP A 439 -0.44 -67.66 -8.55
CA TRP A 439 -0.53 -66.96 -7.27
C TRP A 439 0.68 -66.07 -6.95
N ARG A 440 0.39 -64.82 -6.58
CA ARG A 440 1.33 -63.82 -6.09
C ARG A 440 0.81 -63.06 -4.89
N ARG A 441 1.72 -62.75 -3.97
CA ARG A 441 1.56 -61.81 -2.86
C ARG A 441 2.49 -60.61 -3.07
N PHE A 442 1.99 -59.41 -2.86
CA PHE A 442 2.72 -58.16 -2.98
C PHE A 442 2.72 -57.39 -1.67
N ASP A 443 3.76 -56.58 -1.47
CA ASP A 443 3.89 -55.65 -0.35
C ASP A 443 2.70 -54.67 -0.29
N LEU A 444 2.34 -54.26 0.93
CA LEU A 444 1.21 -53.36 1.19
C LEU A 444 1.47 -51.90 0.83
N ASN A 445 2.66 -51.53 0.37
CA ASN A 445 2.98 -50.16 0.00
C ASN A 445 3.50 -50.00 -1.44
N PRO A 446 2.71 -50.40 -2.46
CA PRO A 446 3.01 -50.03 -3.84
C PRO A 446 3.00 -48.51 -4.01
N TYR A 447 3.68 -48.02 -5.04
CA TYR A 447 3.71 -46.59 -5.35
C TYR A 447 3.61 -46.31 -6.85
N LEU A 448 3.00 -45.18 -7.18
CA LEU A 448 2.91 -44.66 -8.55
C LEU A 448 3.97 -43.59 -8.75
N GLU A 449 4.83 -43.77 -9.74
CA GLU A 449 5.84 -42.81 -10.17
C GLU A 449 5.43 -42.21 -11.52
N VAL A 450 5.36 -40.89 -11.62
CA VAL A 450 4.90 -40.14 -12.80
C VAL A 450 5.94 -39.09 -13.18
N VAL A 451 6.45 -39.16 -14.41
CA VAL A 451 7.29 -38.11 -15.02
C VAL A 451 6.41 -37.24 -15.91
N TYR A 452 6.40 -35.92 -15.69
CA TYR A 452 5.57 -34.98 -16.45
C TYR A 452 6.25 -33.62 -16.67
N ASN A 453 5.73 -32.83 -17.62
CA ASN A 453 6.04 -31.41 -17.80
C ASN A 453 4.74 -30.56 -17.80
N SER A 454 4.80 -29.31 -17.36
CA SER A 454 3.67 -28.39 -17.45
C SER A 454 3.69 -27.56 -18.72
N TRP A 455 2.52 -27.10 -19.18
CA TRP A 455 2.48 -26.16 -20.32
C TRP A 455 2.91 -24.75 -19.88
N PRO A 456 3.81 -24.09 -20.62
CA PRO A 456 4.12 -22.69 -20.41
C PRO A 456 2.86 -21.81 -20.50
N PHE A 457 2.76 -20.76 -19.70
CA PHE A 457 1.65 -19.82 -19.86
C PHE A 457 1.82 -18.99 -21.15
N MET A 458 0.70 -18.60 -21.76
CA MET A 458 0.75 -17.66 -22.89
C MET A 458 1.51 -16.39 -22.49
N PRO A 459 2.37 -15.81 -23.37
CA PRO A 459 3.05 -14.56 -23.07
C PRO A 459 2.05 -13.44 -22.70
N THR A 460 2.39 -12.66 -21.69
CA THR A 460 1.54 -11.58 -21.14
C THR A 460 2.26 -10.23 -21.16
N ALA A 461 1.58 -9.15 -20.75
CA ALA A 461 2.15 -7.80 -20.68
C ALA A 461 2.87 -7.37 -21.98
N LEU A 462 2.23 -7.66 -23.13
CA LEU A 462 2.78 -7.33 -24.44
C LEU A 462 2.84 -5.82 -24.59
N GLY A 463 3.98 -5.33 -25.06
CA GLY A 463 4.20 -3.91 -25.26
C GLY A 463 5.26 -3.62 -26.30
N MET A 464 5.32 -2.36 -26.69
CA MET A 464 6.33 -1.79 -27.59
C MET A 464 7.02 -0.62 -26.89
N GLU A 465 8.17 -0.21 -27.40
CA GLU A 465 8.84 1.04 -26.99
C GLU A 465 7.85 2.22 -26.98
N GLY A 466 7.90 3.05 -25.93
CA GLY A 466 7.01 4.21 -25.81
C GLY A 466 7.67 5.51 -25.40
N TRP A 467 6.83 6.46 -25.02
CA TRP A 467 7.06 7.91 -25.08
C TRP A 467 7.98 8.50 -24.01
N GLY A 468 8.54 7.67 -23.12
CA GLY A 468 9.33 8.13 -21.98
C GLY A 468 10.64 7.37 -21.78
N PRO A 469 11.55 7.91 -20.96
CA PRO A 469 12.86 7.32 -20.70
C PRO A 469 12.81 6.08 -19.79
N GLY A 470 11.64 5.74 -19.23
CA GLY A 470 11.46 4.64 -18.28
C GLY A 470 11.05 3.33 -18.96
N GLY A 471 11.58 2.21 -18.46
CA GLY A 471 11.18 0.87 -18.91
C GLY A 471 9.71 0.51 -18.62
N SER A 472 8.95 1.36 -17.94
CA SER A 472 7.49 1.26 -17.71
C SER A 472 6.64 1.93 -18.79
N ASP A 473 7.23 2.77 -19.64
CA ASP A 473 6.51 3.62 -20.60
C ASP A 473 6.12 2.86 -21.87
N ALA A 474 5.90 1.55 -21.78
CA ALA A 474 5.63 0.70 -22.93
C ALA A 474 4.24 0.99 -23.53
N ILE A 475 4.20 1.16 -24.84
CA ILE A 475 2.94 1.32 -25.58
C ILE A 475 2.22 -0.05 -25.58
N PRO A 476 0.97 -0.12 -25.13
CA PRO A 476 0.27 -1.40 -25.00
C PRO A 476 0.00 -2.04 -26.37
N CYS A 477 -0.04 -3.37 -26.38
CA CYS A 477 -0.56 -4.15 -27.49
C CYS A 477 -2.08 -3.93 -27.62
N VAL A 478 -2.52 -3.35 -28.74
CA VAL A 478 -3.94 -3.08 -29.04
C VAL A 478 -4.21 -3.42 -30.50
N THR A 479 -5.42 -3.88 -30.80
CA THR A 479 -5.88 -4.15 -32.17
C THR A 479 -7.05 -3.23 -32.55
N GLY A 480 -7.30 -3.08 -33.86
CA GLY A 480 -8.42 -2.28 -34.38
C GLY A 480 -8.21 -0.78 -34.28
N VAL A 481 -9.29 -0.02 -34.09
CA VAL A 481 -9.28 1.46 -34.11
C VAL A 481 -8.40 2.08 -33.02
N GLY A 482 -8.19 1.35 -31.92
CA GLY A 482 -7.33 1.76 -30.80
C GLY A 482 -5.84 1.46 -31.00
N ARG A 483 -5.44 0.85 -32.12
CA ARG A 483 -4.06 0.40 -32.35
C ARG A 483 -3.01 1.48 -32.09
N SER A 484 -1.89 1.05 -31.57
CA SER A 484 -0.80 1.91 -31.13
C SER A 484 -0.02 2.50 -32.32
N ALA A 485 0.67 3.61 -32.11
CA ALA A 485 1.54 4.23 -33.12
C ALA A 485 2.95 4.46 -32.57
N VAL A 486 3.99 4.26 -33.39
CA VAL A 486 5.40 4.42 -33.03
C VAL A 486 6.12 5.31 -34.04
N PHE A 487 7.02 6.15 -33.54
CA PHE A 487 7.81 7.09 -34.35
C PHE A 487 8.99 6.45 -35.10
N THR A 488 9.32 5.20 -34.78
CA THR A 488 10.52 4.51 -35.26
C THR A 488 10.20 3.27 -36.08
N ARG A 489 11.02 3.02 -37.10
CA ARG A 489 10.99 1.81 -37.93
C ARG A 489 11.73 0.62 -37.30
N THR A 490 12.37 0.82 -36.15
CA THR A 490 13.06 -0.23 -35.39
C THR A 490 12.51 -0.33 -33.97
N PRO A 491 11.19 -0.48 -33.78
CA PRO A 491 10.62 -0.50 -32.43
C PRO A 491 11.15 -1.68 -31.63
N ARG A 492 11.37 -1.50 -30.33
CA ARG A 492 11.58 -2.61 -29.41
C ARG A 492 10.24 -3.25 -29.02
N LEU A 493 10.12 -4.56 -29.21
CA LEU A 493 8.97 -5.37 -28.81
C LEU A 493 9.31 -6.11 -27.52
N ARG A 494 8.31 -6.34 -26.66
CA ARG A 494 8.48 -7.08 -25.42
C ARG A 494 7.25 -7.87 -25.03
N ALA A 495 7.48 -8.97 -24.31
CA ALA A 495 6.43 -9.75 -23.67
C ALA A 495 6.97 -10.44 -22.42
N ARG A 496 6.14 -10.57 -21.38
CA ARG A 496 6.47 -11.30 -20.17
C ARG A 496 6.25 -12.79 -20.41
N MET A 497 7.31 -13.56 -20.20
CA MET A 497 7.31 -15.01 -20.30
C MET A 497 7.01 -15.60 -18.92
N ASN A 498 6.22 -16.66 -18.87
CA ASN A 498 5.89 -17.31 -17.61
C ASN A 498 5.66 -18.79 -17.81
N ASP A 499 6.15 -19.59 -16.88
CA ASP A 499 5.99 -21.02 -16.84
C ASP A 499 5.58 -21.42 -15.41
N PRO A 500 4.54 -22.25 -15.21
CA PRO A 500 4.18 -22.75 -13.88
C PRO A 500 5.33 -23.49 -13.19
N ASP A 501 6.23 -24.11 -13.94
CA ASP A 501 7.37 -24.89 -13.45
C ASP A 501 8.60 -24.01 -13.14
N GLY A 502 8.51 -22.71 -13.44
CA GLY A 502 9.60 -21.76 -13.31
C GLY A 502 10.68 -21.94 -14.39
N GLY A 503 11.96 -21.85 -14.00
CA GLY A 503 13.08 -22.14 -14.91
C GLY A 503 13.37 -21.07 -15.97
N ILE A 504 13.99 -21.52 -17.07
CA ILE A 504 14.48 -20.69 -18.19
C ILE A 504 13.67 -20.99 -19.44
N MET A 505 13.26 -19.95 -20.15
CA MET A 505 12.41 -19.98 -21.32
C MET A 505 13.09 -19.35 -22.55
N ASP A 506 12.58 -19.69 -23.73
CA ASP A 506 12.89 -19.05 -25.00
C ASP A 506 11.66 -18.35 -25.57
N ALA A 507 11.87 -17.32 -26.38
CA ALA A 507 10.80 -16.60 -27.05
C ALA A 507 11.10 -16.31 -28.52
N MET A 508 10.07 -16.41 -29.35
CA MET A 508 10.11 -16.06 -30.77
C MET A 508 9.12 -14.92 -31.02
N PHE A 509 9.61 -13.81 -31.58
CA PHE A 509 8.79 -12.70 -32.06
C PHE A 509 8.72 -12.70 -33.57
N ARG A 510 7.55 -12.46 -34.14
CA ARG A 510 7.33 -12.39 -35.59
C ARG A 510 6.67 -11.08 -35.98
N VAL A 511 7.18 -10.39 -37.00
CA VAL A 511 6.62 -9.14 -37.52
C VAL A 511 6.11 -9.31 -38.96
N PHE A 512 4.87 -8.88 -39.20
CA PHE A 512 4.15 -8.92 -40.47
C PHE A 512 3.88 -7.50 -40.99
N ASP A 513 3.81 -7.34 -42.31
CA ASP A 513 3.25 -6.12 -42.90
C ASP A 513 1.73 -6.24 -42.95
N GLY A 514 1.04 -5.13 -42.67
CA GLY A 514 -0.41 -5.07 -42.62
C GLY A 514 -1.01 -5.53 -41.29
N VAL A 515 -2.34 -5.61 -41.29
CA VAL A 515 -3.17 -6.02 -40.15
C VAL A 515 -4.18 -7.06 -40.61
N ALA A 516 -4.68 -7.89 -39.70
CA ALA A 516 -5.64 -8.95 -40.02
C ALA A 516 -6.91 -8.37 -40.70
N PRO A 517 -7.52 -9.08 -41.67
CA PRO A 517 -7.12 -10.39 -42.21
C PRO A 517 -6.04 -10.32 -43.31
N ASN A 518 -5.57 -9.12 -43.69
CA ASN A 518 -4.68 -8.89 -44.83
C ASN A 518 -3.21 -8.79 -44.42
N LEU A 519 -2.70 -9.80 -43.72
CA LEU A 519 -1.28 -9.90 -43.39
C LEU A 519 -0.48 -10.31 -44.63
N SER A 520 0.66 -9.65 -44.88
CA SER A 520 1.58 -10.08 -45.94
C SER A 520 2.16 -11.47 -45.61
N ALA A 521 2.44 -12.28 -46.64
CA ALA A 521 3.12 -13.56 -46.45
C ALA A 521 4.61 -13.40 -46.08
N GLY A 522 5.16 -12.18 -46.17
CA GLY A 522 6.52 -11.85 -45.78
C GLY A 522 6.60 -11.59 -44.27
N TYR A 523 7.27 -12.47 -43.54
CA TYR A 523 7.51 -12.31 -42.10
C TYR A 523 8.99 -12.56 -41.76
N THR A 524 9.40 -12.14 -40.57
CA THR A 524 10.74 -12.43 -40.04
C THR A 524 10.61 -12.85 -38.59
N ASP A 525 11.30 -13.93 -38.23
CA ASP A 525 11.36 -14.45 -36.87
C ASP A 525 12.58 -13.91 -36.15
N HIS A 526 12.38 -13.49 -34.91
CA HIS A 526 13.40 -12.99 -34.02
C HIS A 526 13.36 -13.79 -32.72
N TYR A 527 14.47 -14.47 -32.41
CA TYR A 527 14.57 -15.35 -31.25
C TYR A 527 15.36 -14.69 -30.14
N THR A 528 14.93 -14.90 -28.90
CA THR A 528 15.67 -14.57 -27.70
C THR A 528 15.56 -15.74 -26.72
N ASN A 529 16.68 -16.12 -26.13
CA ASN A 529 16.80 -17.34 -25.32
C ASN A 529 17.27 -16.97 -23.91
N GLY A 530 17.14 -17.89 -22.96
CA GLY A 530 17.72 -17.70 -21.63
C GLY A 530 16.90 -16.78 -20.72
N ILE A 531 15.59 -16.72 -20.91
CA ILE A 531 14.67 -15.80 -20.20
C ILE A 531 14.15 -16.48 -18.94
N PRO A 532 14.47 -16.02 -17.72
CA PRO A 532 13.87 -16.60 -16.53
C PRO A 532 12.35 -16.45 -16.55
N ALA A 533 11.61 -17.49 -16.19
CA ALA A 533 10.16 -17.43 -16.04
C ALA A 533 9.77 -16.25 -15.12
N GLY A 534 8.75 -15.50 -15.52
CA GLY A 534 8.36 -14.23 -14.89
C GLY A 534 9.16 -13.01 -15.37
N SER A 535 10.11 -13.15 -16.30
CA SER A 535 10.88 -12.02 -16.87
C SER A 535 10.33 -11.57 -18.23
N PHE A 536 10.82 -10.42 -18.72
CA PHE A 536 10.50 -9.94 -20.06
C PHE A 536 11.48 -10.50 -21.09
N ALA A 537 10.95 -11.07 -22.16
CA ALA A 537 11.65 -11.23 -23.41
C ALA A 537 11.57 -9.93 -24.21
N GLU A 538 12.67 -9.50 -24.82
CA GLU A 538 12.73 -8.28 -25.63
C GLU A 538 13.50 -8.49 -26.93
N VAL A 539 13.06 -7.79 -27.99
CA VAL A 539 13.73 -7.76 -29.29
C VAL A 539 13.58 -6.38 -29.91
N THR A 540 14.65 -5.84 -30.49
CA THR A 540 14.58 -4.66 -31.37
C THR A 540 14.37 -5.11 -32.81
N VAL A 541 13.33 -4.60 -33.48
CA VAL A 541 13.11 -4.86 -34.91
C VAL A 541 14.32 -4.34 -35.70
N PRO A 542 15.03 -5.18 -36.48
CA PRO A 542 16.24 -4.77 -37.18
C PRO A 542 16.00 -3.67 -38.23
N SER A 543 17.00 -2.81 -38.41
CA SER A 543 17.01 -1.82 -39.49
C SER A 543 16.81 -2.48 -40.84
N GLY A 544 15.88 -1.95 -41.65
CA GLY A 544 15.57 -2.47 -42.98
C GLY A 544 14.46 -3.52 -43.02
N ARG A 545 13.95 -4.02 -41.87
CA ARG A 545 12.74 -4.86 -41.85
C ARG A 545 11.49 -4.03 -42.16
N ILE A 546 11.32 -2.90 -41.48
CA ILE A 546 10.27 -1.92 -41.75
C ILE A 546 10.91 -0.82 -42.60
N THR A 547 10.48 -0.70 -43.87
CA THR A 547 11.10 0.20 -44.85
C THR A 547 10.25 1.43 -45.18
N HIS A 548 8.99 1.44 -44.75
CA HIS A 548 8.03 2.51 -44.98
C HIS A 548 7.12 2.67 -43.75
N ASP A 549 6.46 3.81 -43.70
CA ASP A 549 5.43 4.10 -42.71
C ASP A 549 4.14 3.37 -43.11
N GLY A 550 3.30 3.02 -42.14
CA GLY A 550 2.10 2.22 -42.39
C GLY A 550 1.79 1.25 -41.25
N LEU A 551 0.96 0.25 -41.56
CA LEU A 551 0.39 -0.66 -40.57
C LEU A 551 1.14 -1.99 -40.53
N PHE A 552 1.39 -2.49 -39.33
CA PHE A 552 2.14 -3.72 -39.06
C PHE A 552 1.48 -4.51 -37.93
N THR A 553 1.79 -5.81 -37.88
CA THR A 553 1.36 -6.70 -36.80
C THR A 553 2.54 -7.48 -36.28
N TRP A 554 2.63 -7.70 -34.97
CA TRP A 554 3.59 -8.65 -34.40
C TRP A 554 2.94 -9.68 -33.50
N ARG A 555 3.60 -10.85 -33.39
CA ARG A 555 3.23 -11.99 -32.54
C ARG A 555 4.41 -12.44 -31.71
N VAL A 556 4.12 -13.13 -30.61
CA VAL A 556 5.13 -13.76 -29.76
C VAL A 556 4.68 -15.13 -29.26
N TRP A 557 5.64 -16.05 -29.16
CA TRP A 557 5.52 -17.39 -28.58
C TRP A 557 6.53 -17.54 -27.45
N GLY A 558 6.17 -18.31 -26.40
CA GLY A 558 7.07 -18.76 -25.34
C GLY A 558 7.29 -20.27 -25.39
N SER A 559 8.47 -20.74 -24.97
CA SER A 559 8.86 -22.16 -24.95
C SER A 559 9.73 -22.46 -23.72
N ASP A 560 9.55 -23.64 -23.12
CA ASP A 560 10.34 -24.19 -21.99
C ASP A 560 11.34 -25.28 -22.42
N HIS A 561 11.65 -25.36 -23.73
CA HIS A 561 12.48 -26.39 -24.38
C HIS A 561 11.82 -27.76 -24.60
N GLY A 562 10.55 -27.94 -24.22
CA GLY A 562 9.75 -29.12 -24.58
C GLY A 562 8.41 -28.76 -25.21
N LEU A 563 7.68 -27.85 -24.56
CA LEU A 563 6.36 -27.34 -24.92
C LEU A 563 6.44 -25.87 -25.31
N PHE A 564 5.50 -25.41 -26.12
CA PHE A 564 5.42 -24.02 -26.55
C PHE A 564 3.98 -23.52 -26.50
N THR A 565 3.78 -22.26 -26.13
CA THR A 565 2.44 -21.66 -26.06
C THR A 565 2.35 -20.24 -26.62
N GLY A 566 1.15 -19.96 -27.13
CA GLY A 566 0.61 -18.62 -27.37
C GLY A 566 1.00 -17.92 -28.68
N THR A 567 0.03 -17.21 -29.25
CA THR A 567 0.21 -16.01 -30.10
C THR A 567 -0.88 -15.01 -29.77
N VAL A 568 -0.52 -13.74 -29.62
CA VAL A 568 -1.47 -12.63 -29.61
C VAL A 568 -1.08 -11.68 -30.73
N ASP A 569 -2.06 -11.25 -31.53
CA ASP A 569 -1.86 -10.22 -32.56
C ASP A 569 -1.78 -8.85 -31.89
N CYS A 570 -0.67 -8.15 -32.13
CA CYS A 570 -0.50 -6.76 -31.74
C CYS A 570 -0.36 -5.89 -32.97
N GLU A 571 -1.31 -5.00 -33.20
CA GLU A 571 -1.28 -4.07 -34.34
C GLU A 571 -0.58 -2.77 -33.93
N PHE A 572 0.21 -2.22 -34.85
CA PHE A 572 0.80 -0.90 -34.69
C PHE A 572 0.93 -0.17 -36.01
N GLU A 573 0.93 1.15 -35.92
CA GLU A 573 1.25 2.06 -37.01
C GLU A 573 2.66 2.59 -36.81
N VAL A 574 3.47 2.54 -37.86
CA VAL A 574 4.73 3.28 -37.92
C VAL A 574 4.46 4.58 -38.63
N ASP A 575 4.69 5.69 -37.93
CA ASP A 575 4.57 7.04 -38.45
C ASP A 575 5.82 7.81 -38.02
N SER A 576 6.74 8.01 -38.95
CA SER A 576 8.01 8.70 -38.72
C SER A 576 7.98 10.17 -39.14
N VAL A 577 6.82 10.67 -39.57
CA VAL A 577 6.68 12.02 -40.11
C VAL A 577 6.36 12.97 -38.97
N ALA A 578 7.32 13.83 -38.62
CA ALA A 578 7.07 14.86 -37.61
C ALA A 578 6.00 15.88 -38.04
N PRO A 579 5.11 16.31 -37.11
CA PRO A 579 4.17 17.38 -37.38
C PRO A 579 4.90 18.68 -37.64
N SER A 580 4.28 19.57 -38.41
CA SER A 580 4.81 20.92 -38.62
C SER A 580 4.82 21.73 -37.32
N ALA A 581 5.69 22.75 -37.26
CA ALA A 581 5.60 23.74 -36.19
C ALA A 581 4.19 24.37 -36.21
N PRO A 582 3.47 24.42 -35.08
CA PRO A 582 2.10 24.89 -35.07
C PRO A 582 1.99 26.38 -35.40
N VAL A 583 0.83 26.76 -35.92
CA VAL A 583 0.47 28.17 -36.07
C VAL A 583 -0.12 28.65 -34.75
N VAL A 584 0.43 29.74 -34.23
CA VAL A 584 0.01 30.35 -32.96
C VAL A 584 -0.60 31.72 -33.24
N SER A 585 -1.75 32.01 -32.63
CA SER A 585 -2.40 33.33 -32.70
C SER A 585 -3.05 33.68 -31.37
N SER A 586 -3.18 34.96 -31.06
CA SER A 586 -3.96 35.45 -29.92
C SER A 586 -4.79 36.66 -30.32
N SER A 587 -6.00 36.79 -29.78
CA SER A 587 -6.81 38.01 -29.90
C SER A 587 -6.49 39.06 -28.84
N ASP A 588 -5.90 38.65 -27.72
CA ASP A 588 -5.65 39.51 -26.56
C ASP A 588 -4.22 40.07 -26.56
N TYR A 589 -3.26 39.30 -27.12
CA TYR A 589 -1.85 39.65 -27.22
C TYR A 589 -1.37 39.46 -28.66
N LEU A 590 -1.60 40.47 -29.50
CA LEU A 590 -1.23 40.42 -30.92
C LEU A 590 0.29 40.33 -31.10
N ALA A 591 0.71 39.63 -32.15
CA ALA A 591 2.12 39.56 -32.51
C ALA A 591 2.59 40.91 -33.06
N VAL A 592 3.62 41.50 -32.45
CA VAL A 592 4.36 42.67 -32.97
C VAL A 592 3.48 43.93 -33.19
N ASP A 593 2.62 44.29 -32.23
CA ASP A 593 1.79 45.52 -32.27
C ASP A 593 1.80 46.30 -30.92
N GLY A 594 2.99 46.46 -30.33
CA GLY A 594 3.17 47.20 -29.09
C GLY A 594 2.58 46.50 -27.85
N PRO A 595 2.62 47.14 -26.67
CA PRO A 595 2.19 46.50 -25.42
C PRO A 595 0.67 46.28 -25.37
N HIS A 596 0.26 45.03 -25.17
CA HIS A 596 -1.15 44.65 -24.96
C HIS A 596 -1.40 44.18 -23.52
N GLY A 597 -2.68 44.12 -23.14
CA GLY A 597 -3.13 43.57 -21.87
C GLY A 597 -2.45 44.20 -20.65
N SER A 598 -1.98 43.36 -19.74
CA SER A 598 -1.20 43.71 -18.55
C SER A 598 -0.42 42.48 -18.11
N VAL A 599 0.70 42.64 -17.42
CA VAL A 599 1.29 41.54 -16.64
C VAL A 599 0.24 40.97 -15.67
N GLY A 600 0.22 39.65 -15.52
CA GLY A 600 -0.74 38.90 -14.69
C GLY A 600 -2.15 38.78 -15.28
N ARG A 601 -2.48 39.43 -16.40
CA ARG A 601 -3.80 39.31 -17.04
C ARG A 601 -3.76 38.14 -18.03
N THR A 602 -4.67 37.20 -17.91
CA THR A 602 -4.78 36.08 -18.86
C THR A 602 -5.18 36.59 -20.24
N GLY A 603 -4.56 36.05 -21.28
CA GLY A 603 -4.97 36.16 -22.68
C GLY A 603 -5.37 34.82 -23.28
N THR A 604 -6.13 34.85 -24.36
CA THR A 604 -6.54 33.67 -25.11
C THR A 604 -5.60 33.43 -26.28
N PHE A 605 -5.03 32.22 -26.37
CA PHE A 605 -4.14 31.80 -27.45
C PHE A 605 -4.72 30.57 -28.14
N THR A 606 -4.61 30.54 -29.46
CA THR A 606 -5.07 29.44 -30.30
C THR A 606 -3.88 28.81 -31.01
N PHE A 607 -3.79 27.49 -30.90
CA PHE A 607 -2.81 26.65 -31.56
C PHE A 607 -3.51 25.84 -32.65
N ASN A 608 -2.94 25.83 -33.84
CA ASN A 608 -3.43 25.05 -34.97
C ASN A 608 -2.27 24.22 -35.55
N PRO A 609 -2.52 23.00 -36.06
CA PRO A 609 -1.46 22.12 -36.57
C PRO A 609 -0.68 22.73 -37.74
N GLY A 610 -1.25 23.71 -38.45
CA GLY A 610 -0.66 24.26 -39.67
C GLY A 610 -0.87 23.31 -40.83
N VAL A 611 0.15 22.51 -41.16
CA VAL A 611 0.07 21.49 -42.22
C VAL A 611 -0.21 20.13 -41.60
N LEU A 612 -1.21 19.42 -42.13
CA LEU A 612 -1.55 18.07 -41.67
C LEU A 612 -0.52 17.07 -42.19
N THR A 613 0.10 16.30 -41.29
CA THR A 613 1.19 15.35 -41.59
C THR A 613 0.78 13.90 -41.50
N GLY A 614 -0.40 13.62 -40.95
CA GLY A 614 -0.90 12.27 -40.75
C GLY A 614 -1.07 11.52 -42.06
N LEU A 615 -1.12 10.20 -41.96
CA LEU A 615 -1.28 9.31 -43.11
C LEU A 615 -2.40 9.78 -44.04
N GLY A 616 -2.09 9.99 -45.33
CA GLY A 616 -3.03 10.49 -46.33
C GLY A 616 -3.37 11.99 -46.20
N GLY A 617 -2.59 12.78 -45.46
CA GLY A 617 -2.83 14.21 -45.21
C GLY A 617 -3.89 14.46 -44.15
N THR A 618 -4.06 13.52 -43.21
CA THR A 618 -5.06 13.61 -42.14
C THR A 618 -4.50 14.31 -40.90
N MET A 619 -5.40 14.79 -40.02
CA MET A 619 -5.00 15.37 -38.75
C MET A 619 -4.53 14.26 -37.79
N ASP A 620 -3.29 14.38 -37.32
CA ASP A 620 -2.56 13.44 -36.47
C ASP A 620 -2.07 14.05 -35.15
N VAL A 621 -2.04 15.38 -35.03
CA VAL A 621 -1.68 16.08 -33.77
C VAL A 621 -2.64 15.72 -32.65
N ARG A 622 -2.11 15.19 -31.54
CA ARG A 622 -2.89 14.77 -30.36
C ARG A 622 -2.68 15.64 -29.14
N ARG A 623 -1.59 16.41 -29.09
CA ARG A 623 -1.27 17.26 -27.94
C ARG A 623 -0.44 18.46 -28.36
N TYR A 624 -0.66 19.59 -27.69
CA TYR A 624 0.27 20.70 -27.67
C TYR A 624 0.97 20.80 -26.32
N GLY A 625 2.26 21.09 -26.35
CA GLY A 625 3.02 21.53 -25.18
C GLY A 625 3.46 22.97 -25.38
N TRP A 626 3.48 23.77 -24.30
CA TRP A 626 4.01 25.13 -24.37
C TRP A 626 4.72 25.56 -23.09
N SER A 627 5.49 26.64 -23.23
CA SER A 627 6.20 27.33 -22.18
C SER A 627 6.34 28.81 -22.52
N LEU A 628 6.33 29.67 -21.50
CA LEU A 628 6.46 31.10 -21.66
C LEU A 628 7.85 31.56 -21.22
N ASN A 629 8.54 32.30 -22.08
CA ASN A 629 9.86 32.90 -21.89
C ASN A 629 11.04 31.93 -21.65
N ASP A 630 10.81 30.62 -21.76
CA ASP A 630 11.81 29.56 -21.57
C ASP A 630 11.55 28.43 -22.57
N ASP A 631 12.52 28.11 -23.43
CA ASP A 631 12.42 27.03 -24.43
C ASP A 631 13.07 25.72 -23.98
N THR A 632 13.62 25.67 -22.76
CA THR A 632 14.35 24.51 -22.24
C THR A 632 13.43 23.38 -21.76
N ALA A 633 12.19 23.70 -21.41
CA ALA A 633 11.20 22.75 -20.91
C ALA A 633 9.78 23.09 -21.37
N ILE A 634 8.92 22.07 -21.46
CA ILE A 634 7.48 22.22 -21.68
C ILE A 634 6.80 22.20 -20.32
N THR A 635 6.28 23.35 -19.88
CA THR A 635 5.68 23.50 -18.54
C THR A 635 4.18 23.28 -18.53
N HIS A 636 3.51 23.42 -19.68
CA HIS A 636 2.07 23.19 -19.84
C HIS A 636 1.78 22.30 -21.04
N SER A 637 0.63 21.62 -21.02
CA SER A 637 0.16 20.87 -22.18
C SER A 637 -1.34 20.73 -22.22
N ALA A 638 -1.90 20.55 -23.41
CA ALA A 638 -3.31 20.34 -23.65
C ALA A 638 -3.52 19.28 -24.72
N ALA A 639 -4.44 18.36 -24.46
CA ALA A 639 -4.86 17.37 -25.45
C ALA A 639 -5.74 18.02 -26.52
N VAL A 640 -5.58 17.55 -27.75
CA VAL A 640 -6.41 17.95 -28.89
C VAL A 640 -7.70 17.13 -28.88
N GLN A 641 -8.84 17.81 -28.71
CA GLN A 641 -10.18 17.18 -28.76
C GLN A 641 -10.95 17.53 -30.04
N SER A 642 -10.52 18.58 -30.73
CA SER A 642 -11.14 19.06 -31.97
C SER A 642 -10.74 18.18 -33.16
N ALA A 643 -11.64 18.07 -34.13
CA ALA A 643 -11.39 17.30 -35.34
C ALA A 643 -10.36 17.96 -36.28
N ASP A 644 -10.22 19.28 -36.21
CA ASP A 644 -9.30 20.09 -37.03
C ASP A 644 -7.92 20.30 -36.39
N GLY A 645 -7.71 19.77 -35.18
CA GLY A 645 -6.45 19.93 -34.46
C GLY A 645 -6.33 21.22 -33.66
N THR A 646 -7.31 22.13 -33.72
CA THR A 646 -7.22 23.44 -33.07
C THR A 646 -7.44 23.34 -31.55
N VAL A 647 -6.57 23.95 -30.76
CA VAL A 647 -6.73 24.08 -29.29
C VAL A 647 -6.67 25.55 -28.90
N THR A 648 -7.56 25.97 -28.00
CA THR A 648 -7.53 27.31 -27.42
C THR A 648 -7.23 27.21 -25.93
N VAL A 649 -6.23 27.94 -25.47
CA VAL A 649 -5.75 27.90 -24.08
C VAL A 649 -5.66 29.31 -23.47
N PRO A 650 -5.93 29.44 -22.17
CA PRO A 650 -5.57 30.63 -21.41
C PRO A 650 -4.06 30.65 -21.16
N ILE A 651 -3.41 31.80 -21.33
CA ILE A 651 -2.00 31.99 -20.94
C ILE A 651 -1.89 33.30 -20.18
N THR A 652 -1.21 33.28 -19.03
CA THR A 652 -1.07 34.44 -18.14
C THR A 652 0.36 34.95 -18.14
N PRO A 653 0.69 36.05 -18.87
CA PRO A 653 2.05 36.55 -18.92
C PRO A 653 2.51 37.13 -17.59
N THR A 654 3.70 36.76 -17.13
CA THR A 654 4.27 37.15 -15.82
C THR A 654 5.35 38.22 -15.90
N LYS A 655 5.67 38.68 -17.11
CA LYS A 655 6.76 39.63 -17.38
C LYS A 655 6.24 40.82 -18.18
N VAL A 656 6.65 42.03 -17.79
CA VAL A 656 6.40 43.27 -18.55
C VAL A 656 7.33 43.35 -19.77
N GLY A 657 6.84 43.93 -20.87
CA GLY A 657 7.58 44.05 -22.13
C GLY A 657 7.54 42.75 -22.94
N THR A 658 8.63 42.45 -23.64
CA THR A 658 8.68 41.33 -24.58
C THR A 658 8.62 39.97 -23.91
N ASN A 659 7.62 39.21 -24.33
CA ASN A 659 7.38 37.81 -23.98
C ASN A 659 7.48 36.93 -25.23
N VAL A 660 7.92 35.68 -25.03
CA VAL A 660 8.05 34.69 -26.09
C VAL A 660 7.34 33.40 -25.66
N LEU A 661 6.33 33.00 -26.40
CA LEU A 661 5.63 31.73 -26.20
C LEU A 661 6.21 30.69 -27.16
N TYR A 662 6.70 29.59 -26.60
CA TYR A 662 7.19 28.43 -27.35
C TYR A 662 6.12 27.35 -27.35
N VAL A 663 5.73 26.86 -28.54
CA VAL A 663 4.68 25.84 -28.69
C VAL A 663 5.19 24.67 -29.52
N THR A 664 4.96 23.46 -29.03
CA THR A 664 5.35 22.20 -29.67
C THR A 664 4.09 21.36 -29.94
N ALA A 665 3.91 20.92 -31.18
CA ALA A 665 2.90 19.92 -31.53
C ALA A 665 3.45 18.50 -31.33
N PHE A 666 2.61 17.59 -30.87
CA PHE A 666 2.90 16.16 -30.76
C PHE A 666 1.79 15.37 -31.48
N ASP A 667 2.18 14.48 -32.39
CA ASP A 667 1.23 13.55 -33.00
C ASP A 667 0.94 12.32 -32.10
N ARG A 668 0.21 11.33 -32.64
CA ARG A 668 -0.12 10.09 -31.92
C ARG A 668 1.07 9.14 -31.78
N ALA A 669 1.92 9.07 -32.81
CA ALA A 669 3.16 8.31 -32.76
C ALA A 669 4.19 8.97 -31.85
N GLY A 670 3.91 10.24 -31.49
CA GLY A 670 4.45 11.32 -30.67
C GLY A 670 5.56 12.15 -31.32
N ASN A 671 5.78 12.03 -32.63
CA ASN A 671 6.75 12.89 -33.28
C ASN A 671 6.47 14.37 -32.96
N ARG A 672 7.55 15.16 -32.95
CA ARG A 672 7.52 16.60 -32.68
C ARG A 672 8.33 17.34 -33.75
N PRO A 673 8.01 18.60 -34.04
CA PRO A 673 8.81 19.40 -34.96
C PRO A 673 10.25 19.57 -34.44
N ALA A 674 11.19 19.76 -35.37
CA ALA A 674 12.60 19.98 -35.04
C ALA A 674 12.84 21.30 -34.26
N ALA A 675 11.91 22.25 -34.37
CA ALA A 675 11.92 23.51 -33.63
C ALA A 675 10.50 23.85 -33.14
N ASN A 676 10.42 24.54 -32.01
CA ASN A 676 9.16 25.07 -31.49
C ASN A 676 8.62 26.17 -32.40
N ALA A 677 7.30 26.32 -32.45
CA ALA A 677 6.70 27.56 -32.91
C ALA A 677 7.02 28.67 -31.90
N VAL A 678 7.42 29.83 -32.39
CA VAL A 678 7.81 30.98 -31.58
C VAL A 678 6.81 32.10 -31.82
N TYR A 679 6.11 32.50 -30.76
CA TYR A 679 5.15 33.61 -30.80
C TYR A 679 5.62 34.73 -29.87
N VAL A 680 6.03 35.86 -30.46
CA VAL A 680 6.58 37.02 -29.73
C VAL A 680 5.49 38.09 -29.59
N PHE A 681 5.28 38.57 -28.37
CA PHE A 681 4.30 39.61 -28.06
C PHE A 681 4.78 40.50 -26.90
N ASP A 682 4.34 41.76 -26.88
CA ASP A 682 4.68 42.71 -25.82
C ASP A 682 3.53 42.87 -24.82
N VAL A 683 3.88 42.92 -23.53
CA VAL A 683 2.93 43.01 -22.42
C VAL A 683 3.07 44.35 -21.71
N ALA A 684 1.96 45.04 -21.48
CA ALA A 684 1.96 46.30 -20.74
C ALA A 684 2.33 46.13 -19.26
N GLY A 685 2.64 47.25 -18.61
CA GLY A 685 2.82 47.30 -17.15
C GLY A 685 1.58 46.83 -16.38
N PRO A 686 1.70 46.61 -15.07
CA PRO A 686 0.58 46.15 -14.25
C PRO A 686 -0.58 47.13 -14.33
N ALA A 687 -1.76 46.63 -14.70
CA ALA A 687 -2.99 47.39 -14.65
C ALA A 687 -3.35 47.75 -13.21
N ASP A 688 -3.93 48.94 -13.04
CA ASP A 688 -4.46 49.42 -11.77
C ASP A 688 -5.63 48.57 -11.25
N VAL A 689 -6.07 48.88 -10.04
CA VAL A 689 -7.23 48.25 -9.40
C VAL A 689 -8.48 48.37 -10.27
N LYS A 690 -9.23 47.26 -10.40
CA LYS A 690 -10.45 47.17 -11.21
C LYS A 690 -11.66 47.76 -10.51
N ALA A 691 -11.76 47.55 -9.21
CA ALA A 691 -12.76 48.09 -8.30
C ALA A 691 -12.20 48.07 -6.88
N GLY A 692 -12.54 49.08 -6.06
CA GLY A 692 -12.01 49.19 -4.71
C GLY A 692 -12.96 49.93 -3.77
N TRP A 693 -13.06 49.50 -2.53
CA TRP A 693 -13.89 50.13 -1.50
C TRP A 693 -13.06 50.31 -0.23
N THR A 694 -12.79 51.57 0.14
CA THR A 694 -12.12 51.91 1.40
C THR A 694 -13.09 51.92 2.57
N PHE A 695 -14.40 52.03 2.32
CA PHE A 695 -15.45 52.08 3.35
C PHE A 695 -15.29 53.25 4.34
N ASP A 696 -14.69 54.36 3.89
CA ASP A 696 -14.46 55.56 4.69
C ASP A 696 -15.71 56.42 4.93
N GLU A 697 -16.86 56.04 4.35
CA GLU A 697 -18.11 56.78 4.52
C GLU A 697 -18.48 56.93 6.00
N THR A 698 -19.03 58.08 6.37
CA THR A 698 -19.44 58.36 7.76
C THR A 698 -20.84 57.85 8.09
N GLY A 699 -21.55 57.27 7.12
CA GLY A 699 -22.90 56.75 7.25
C GLY A 699 -23.59 56.49 5.90
N GLY A 700 -24.82 55.97 5.95
CA GLY A 700 -25.62 55.65 4.76
C GLY A 700 -25.62 54.16 4.39
N SER A 701 -26.15 53.84 3.21
CA SER A 701 -26.33 52.47 2.72
C SER A 701 -25.59 52.19 1.41
N VAL A 702 -24.59 52.99 1.07
CA VAL A 702 -23.81 52.86 -0.16
C VAL A 702 -22.33 53.02 0.17
N ALA A 703 -21.51 52.06 -0.25
CA ALA A 703 -20.06 52.18 -0.27
C ALA A 703 -19.61 52.49 -1.71
N GLN A 704 -18.88 53.59 -1.90
CA GLN A 704 -18.45 54.05 -3.20
C GLN A 704 -17.20 53.31 -3.67
N ASP A 705 -17.17 53.01 -4.96
CA ASP A 705 -15.99 52.43 -5.61
C ASP A 705 -14.96 53.54 -5.85
N SER A 706 -13.78 53.43 -5.25
CA SER A 706 -12.69 54.40 -5.38
C SER A 706 -11.90 54.24 -6.69
N ALA A 707 -12.03 53.10 -7.37
CA ALA A 707 -11.32 52.76 -8.59
C ALA A 707 -12.21 52.82 -9.86
N GLY A 708 -13.53 52.95 -9.68
CA GLY A 708 -14.50 52.84 -10.76
C GLY A 708 -15.91 53.27 -10.35
N ASN A 709 -16.94 52.77 -11.05
CA ASN A 709 -18.34 53.08 -10.79
C ASN A 709 -19.15 51.80 -10.48
N LYS A 710 -18.64 50.97 -9.56
CA LYS A 710 -19.31 49.76 -9.05
C LYS A 710 -19.70 49.93 -7.57
N PRO A 711 -20.62 50.85 -7.21
CA PRO A 711 -20.99 51.05 -5.80
C PRO A 711 -21.61 49.78 -5.19
N LEU A 712 -21.35 49.54 -3.91
CA LEU A 712 -21.99 48.46 -3.15
C LEU A 712 -23.16 49.00 -2.35
N THR A 713 -24.31 48.33 -2.44
CA THR A 713 -25.47 48.59 -1.57
C THR A 713 -25.29 47.83 -0.26
N VAL A 714 -25.19 48.56 0.84
CA VAL A 714 -24.99 48.03 2.19
C VAL A 714 -26.34 47.74 2.84
N THR A 715 -26.54 46.50 3.30
CA THR A 715 -27.70 46.10 4.12
C THR A 715 -27.20 45.39 5.37
N GLY A 716 -27.80 45.66 6.54
CA GLY A 716 -27.45 44.96 7.78
C GLY A 716 -26.01 45.16 8.25
N GLY A 717 -25.42 46.33 7.93
CA GLY A 717 -24.09 46.77 8.34
C GLY A 717 -24.02 48.30 8.48
N SER A 718 -22.93 48.79 9.07
CA SER A 718 -22.69 50.21 9.32
C SER A 718 -21.21 50.54 9.22
N PHE A 719 -20.89 51.75 8.79
CA PHE A 719 -19.53 52.25 8.80
C PHE A 719 -19.08 52.57 10.23
N ALA A 720 -17.90 52.08 10.61
CA ALA A 720 -17.31 52.20 11.95
C ALA A 720 -15.77 52.25 11.81
N ALA A 721 -15.01 52.35 12.92
CA ALA A 721 -13.55 52.39 12.83
C ALA A 721 -12.95 51.18 12.09
N GLY A 722 -12.19 51.46 11.02
CA GLY A 722 -11.57 50.48 10.13
C GLY A 722 -10.16 50.07 10.54
N TYR A 723 -9.46 49.41 9.63
CA TYR A 723 -8.01 49.30 9.68
C TYR A 723 -7.38 50.66 9.38
N SER A 724 -7.84 51.36 8.33
CA SER A 724 -7.48 52.74 8.00
C SER A 724 -8.76 53.56 7.88
N GLY A 725 -8.88 54.67 8.62
CA GLY A 725 -10.12 55.46 8.60
C GLY A 725 -11.33 54.68 9.12
N ASN A 726 -12.41 54.65 8.33
CA ASN A 726 -13.57 53.80 8.62
C ASN A 726 -13.49 52.47 7.85
N GLY A 727 -14.29 51.50 8.29
CA GLY A 727 -14.48 50.21 7.69
C GLY A 727 -15.95 49.83 7.77
N LEU A 728 -16.34 48.76 7.08
CA LEU A 728 -17.71 48.26 7.10
C LEU A 728 -17.86 47.14 8.13
N SER A 729 -18.70 47.37 9.15
CA SER A 729 -19.01 46.39 10.20
C SER A 729 -20.38 45.75 9.96
N PHE A 730 -20.47 44.43 10.05
CA PHE A 730 -21.69 43.66 9.78
C PHE A 730 -22.38 43.21 11.06
N SER A 731 -23.70 43.43 11.15
CA SER A 731 -24.54 42.85 12.20
C SER A 731 -25.29 41.61 11.71
N SER A 732 -25.78 41.62 10.46
CA SER A 732 -26.59 40.53 9.90
C SER A 732 -26.67 40.50 8.37
N GLY A 733 -26.03 41.45 7.66
CA GLY A 733 -26.17 41.58 6.21
C GLY A 733 -24.84 41.57 5.45
N ALA A 734 -24.82 42.27 4.31
CA ALA A 734 -23.72 42.27 3.34
C ALA A 734 -23.76 43.56 2.52
N ALA A 735 -22.66 43.86 1.82
CA ALA A 735 -22.59 44.89 0.79
C ALA A 735 -22.51 44.24 -0.59
N VAL A 736 -23.38 44.65 -1.51
CA VAL A 736 -23.60 43.93 -2.77
C VAL A 736 -23.60 44.89 -3.96
N SER A 737 -22.88 44.54 -5.01
CA SER A 737 -22.86 45.27 -6.28
C SER A 737 -24.09 44.93 -7.15
N SER A 738 -24.36 45.72 -8.19
CA SER A 738 -25.49 45.47 -9.10
C SER A 738 -25.26 44.30 -10.09
N GLY A 739 -24.04 43.78 -10.18
CA GLY A 739 -23.63 42.72 -11.10
C GLY A 739 -22.18 42.32 -10.88
N PRO A 740 -21.57 41.56 -11.80
CA PRO A 740 -20.22 41.07 -11.61
C PRO A 740 -19.19 42.21 -11.68
N VAL A 741 -18.09 42.03 -10.95
CA VAL A 741 -16.94 42.93 -10.93
C VAL A 741 -15.81 42.37 -11.79
N VAL A 742 -15.61 41.05 -11.77
CA VAL A 742 -14.56 40.36 -12.52
C VAL A 742 -15.10 39.10 -13.22
N ASP A 743 -14.48 38.65 -14.31
CA ASP A 743 -14.74 37.32 -14.88
C ASP A 743 -13.94 36.28 -14.10
N THR A 744 -14.63 35.48 -13.27
CA THR A 744 -13.97 34.54 -12.38
C THR A 744 -13.47 33.26 -13.06
N SER A 745 -13.67 33.10 -14.38
CA SER A 745 -12.99 32.08 -15.19
C SER A 745 -11.64 32.55 -15.75
N ARG A 746 -11.31 33.83 -15.61
CA ARG A 746 -10.03 34.42 -16.01
C ARG A 746 -9.18 34.74 -14.78
N ALA A 747 -7.94 35.17 -15.00
CA ALA A 747 -7.08 35.64 -13.90
C ALA A 747 -7.74 36.76 -13.10
N PHE A 748 -7.71 36.62 -11.77
CA PHE A 748 -8.17 37.68 -10.87
C PHE A 748 -7.44 37.66 -9.52
N SER A 749 -7.51 38.78 -8.81
CA SER A 749 -7.05 38.90 -7.44
C SER A 749 -8.02 39.74 -6.62
N VAL A 750 -8.18 39.38 -5.35
CA VAL A 750 -9.03 40.10 -4.40
C VAL A 750 -8.24 40.26 -3.10
N SER A 751 -8.12 41.49 -2.61
CA SER A 751 -7.54 41.81 -1.29
C SER A 751 -8.60 42.41 -0.38
N THR A 752 -8.56 42.11 0.91
CA THR A 752 -9.35 42.82 1.92
C THR A 752 -8.68 42.74 3.28
N TRP A 753 -8.78 43.80 4.08
CA TRP A 753 -8.57 43.70 5.53
C TRP A 753 -9.84 43.16 6.18
N VAL A 754 -9.69 42.24 7.12
CA VAL A 754 -10.81 41.62 7.84
C VAL A 754 -10.52 41.57 9.34
N LYS A 755 -11.54 41.80 10.16
CA LYS A 755 -11.51 41.60 11.61
C LYS A 755 -12.66 40.68 11.97
N LEU A 756 -12.33 39.43 12.31
CA LEU A 756 -13.31 38.38 12.58
C LEU A 756 -13.66 38.33 14.07
N ASP A 757 -14.95 38.29 14.41
CA ASP A 757 -15.37 38.33 15.82
C ASP A 757 -15.50 36.93 16.45
N ARG A 758 -15.78 35.90 15.64
CA ARG A 758 -15.99 34.52 16.10
C ARG A 758 -15.67 33.48 15.03
N VAL A 759 -15.53 32.23 15.46
CA VAL A 759 -15.03 31.09 14.65
C VAL A 759 -16.00 29.90 14.65
N ASP A 760 -17.27 30.11 15.01
CA ASP A 760 -18.30 29.08 15.18
C ASP A 760 -19.13 28.81 13.91
N GLY A 761 -18.54 28.96 12.72
CA GLY A 761 -19.23 28.76 11.45
C GLY A 761 -18.36 29.02 10.22
N TYR A 762 -18.95 28.93 9.04
CA TYR A 762 -18.31 29.36 7.79
C TYR A 762 -18.61 30.84 7.56
N PHE A 763 -17.58 31.64 7.33
CA PHE A 763 -17.72 33.09 7.22
C PHE A 763 -16.94 33.62 6.02
N THR A 764 -17.64 34.22 5.05
CA THR A 764 -17.02 34.70 3.82
C THR A 764 -16.96 36.22 3.83
N ALA A 765 -15.75 36.77 3.81
CA ALA A 765 -15.51 38.20 3.75
C ALA A 765 -15.79 38.73 2.34
N VAL A 766 -15.36 38.01 1.29
CA VAL A 766 -15.57 38.42 -0.09
C VAL A 766 -15.90 37.23 -0.99
N SER A 767 -16.85 37.42 -1.90
CA SER A 767 -17.25 36.44 -2.91
C SER A 767 -17.82 37.12 -4.16
N GLN A 768 -17.98 36.36 -5.25
CA GLN A 768 -18.84 36.75 -6.37
C GLN A 768 -19.83 35.62 -6.68
N ASP A 769 -21.10 35.98 -6.76
CA ASP A 769 -22.19 35.02 -6.87
C ASP A 769 -22.39 34.52 -8.31
N GLY A 770 -22.69 33.22 -8.46
CA GLY A 770 -23.41 32.68 -9.61
C GLY A 770 -24.92 32.55 -9.34
N GLY A 771 -25.54 31.60 -10.03
CA GLY A 771 -26.94 31.23 -9.85
C GLY A 771 -27.17 30.42 -8.56
N SER A 772 -26.37 29.38 -8.33
CA SER A 772 -26.50 28.44 -7.22
C SER A 772 -25.44 28.65 -6.13
N ALA A 773 -24.17 28.81 -6.50
CA ALA A 773 -23.06 29.01 -5.58
C ALA A 773 -22.30 30.31 -5.92
N SER A 774 -21.47 30.82 -5.00
CA SER A 774 -20.42 31.79 -5.38
C SER A 774 -19.26 31.06 -6.04
N SER A 775 -18.58 31.70 -7.00
CA SER A 775 -17.42 31.08 -7.67
C SER A 775 -16.16 31.08 -6.82
N PHE A 776 -16.08 31.94 -5.82
CA PHE A 776 -15.04 31.87 -4.80
C PHE A 776 -15.54 32.36 -3.43
N PHE A 777 -14.82 31.94 -2.39
CA PHE A 777 -15.06 32.26 -0.99
C PHE A 777 -13.73 32.63 -0.33
N LEU A 778 -13.50 33.92 -0.10
CA LEU A 778 -12.36 34.41 0.68
C LEU A 778 -12.82 34.69 2.11
N GLY A 779 -12.32 33.94 3.09
CA GLY A 779 -12.74 34.09 4.48
C GLY A 779 -12.33 32.95 5.40
N TYR A 780 -13.14 32.63 6.40
CA TYR A 780 -12.91 31.60 7.40
C TYR A 780 -13.72 30.33 7.13
N SER A 781 -13.08 29.17 7.31
CA SER A 781 -13.70 27.86 7.22
C SER A 781 -13.57 27.12 8.55
N GLN A 782 -14.71 26.74 9.15
CA GLN A 782 -14.76 26.02 10.43
C GLN A 782 -14.10 24.64 10.35
N ASP A 783 -14.31 23.88 9.27
CA ASP A 783 -13.80 22.50 9.12
C ASP A 783 -12.30 22.35 9.30
N VAL A 784 -11.56 23.34 8.82
CA VAL A 784 -10.10 23.37 8.91
C VAL A 784 -9.63 24.32 10.01
N ASN A 785 -10.53 25.10 10.59
CA ASN A 785 -10.23 26.20 11.50
C ASN A 785 -9.12 27.11 10.96
N ARG A 786 -9.25 27.56 9.70
CA ARG A 786 -8.25 28.37 8.98
C ARG A 786 -8.89 29.48 8.16
N TRP A 787 -8.07 30.48 7.82
CA TRP A 787 -8.37 31.36 6.69
C TRP A 787 -8.25 30.55 5.40
N THR A 788 -9.13 30.80 4.44
CA THR A 788 -9.23 30.04 3.21
C THR A 788 -9.59 30.92 2.02
N MET A 789 -9.00 30.58 0.87
CA MET A 789 -9.54 30.91 -0.45
C MET A 789 -10.05 29.61 -1.06
N ALA A 790 -11.36 29.52 -1.30
CA ALA A 790 -12.00 28.32 -1.80
C ALA A 790 -12.84 28.61 -3.06
N ALA A 791 -12.95 27.64 -3.96
CA ALA A 791 -13.74 27.76 -5.19
C ALA A 791 -14.35 26.40 -5.60
N PRO A 792 -15.66 26.33 -5.90
CA PRO A 792 -16.29 25.15 -6.48
C PRO A 792 -16.00 25.08 -7.98
N GLY A 793 -15.80 23.88 -8.51
CA GLY A 793 -15.52 23.68 -9.94
C GLY A 793 -16.70 23.96 -10.88
N ALA A 794 -17.91 24.19 -10.36
CA ALA A 794 -19.09 24.54 -11.14
C ALA A 794 -20.10 25.35 -10.31
N ASP A 795 -21.04 26.03 -10.98
CA ASP A 795 -22.17 26.73 -10.34
C ASP A 795 -23.21 25.73 -9.81
N SER A 796 -22.86 25.01 -8.75
CA SER A 796 -23.66 23.95 -8.15
C SER A 796 -23.37 23.83 -6.66
N ASN A 797 -24.39 23.47 -5.88
CA ASN A 797 -24.28 23.15 -4.45
C ASN A 797 -23.78 21.72 -4.17
N THR A 798 -23.53 20.93 -5.22
CA THR A 798 -22.94 19.57 -5.12
C THR A 798 -21.55 19.47 -5.75
N ALA A 799 -21.05 20.55 -6.35
CA ALA A 799 -19.72 20.56 -6.93
C ALA A 799 -18.64 20.45 -5.83
N GLY A 800 -17.60 19.66 -6.10
CA GLY A 800 -16.41 19.62 -5.27
C GLY A 800 -15.78 21.01 -5.16
N THR A 801 -15.29 21.35 -3.96
CA THR A 801 -14.68 22.65 -3.65
C THR A 801 -13.18 22.48 -3.40
N ALA A 802 -12.37 23.14 -4.21
CA ALA A 802 -10.94 23.26 -3.96
C ALA A 802 -10.67 24.40 -2.98
N ARG A 803 -9.63 24.26 -2.16
CA ARG A 803 -9.39 25.17 -1.03
C ARG A 803 -7.91 25.32 -0.72
N ALA A 804 -7.40 26.54 -0.83
CA ALA A 804 -6.14 26.96 -0.23
C ALA A 804 -6.40 27.40 1.22
N SER A 805 -5.57 26.95 2.17
CA SER A 805 -5.76 27.22 3.61
C SER A 805 -4.53 27.86 4.25
N SER A 806 -4.72 28.70 5.27
CA SER A 806 -3.63 29.26 6.06
C SER A 806 -2.93 28.20 6.92
N THR A 807 -1.66 28.44 7.24
CA THR A 807 -0.92 27.59 8.18
C THR A 807 -1.33 27.87 9.63
N SER A 808 -1.42 29.16 9.99
CA SER A 808 -1.83 29.62 11.32
C SER A 808 -3.35 29.72 11.47
N VAL A 809 -3.82 29.50 12.70
CA VAL A 809 -5.23 29.74 13.08
C VAL A 809 -5.54 31.25 13.11
N PRO A 810 -6.73 31.66 12.66
CA PRO A 810 -7.18 33.04 12.80
C PRO A 810 -7.25 33.50 14.25
N GLN A 811 -6.93 34.78 14.49
CA GLN A 811 -7.12 35.43 15.79
C GLN A 811 -8.36 36.32 15.71
N THR A 812 -9.33 36.11 16.60
CA THR A 812 -10.53 36.94 16.65
C THR A 812 -10.21 38.33 17.17
N GLY A 813 -10.94 39.34 16.69
CA GLY A 813 -10.73 40.74 17.07
C GLY A 813 -9.44 41.37 16.55
N VAL A 814 -8.67 40.68 15.71
CA VAL A 814 -7.43 41.18 15.11
C VAL A 814 -7.67 41.43 13.62
N TRP A 815 -7.26 42.60 13.13
CA TRP A 815 -7.28 42.89 11.68
C TRP A 815 -6.23 42.02 10.97
N THR A 816 -6.60 41.37 9.87
CA THR A 816 -5.74 40.53 9.05
C THR A 816 -5.98 40.86 7.58
N ASN A 817 -4.92 41.03 6.80
CA ASN A 817 -5.05 41.19 5.36
C ASN A 817 -5.14 39.81 4.69
N LEU A 818 -6.17 39.61 3.87
CA LEU A 818 -6.33 38.39 3.07
C LEU A 818 -6.23 38.76 1.60
N VAL A 819 -5.45 37.99 0.83
CA VAL A 819 -5.44 38.08 -0.63
C VAL A 819 -5.68 36.70 -1.23
N GLY A 820 -6.68 36.61 -2.09
CA GLY A 820 -6.94 35.45 -2.94
C GLY A 820 -6.53 35.76 -4.37
N THR A 821 -5.79 34.85 -5.03
CA THR A 821 -5.49 34.96 -6.46
C THR A 821 -5.92 33.69 -7.20
N TYR A 822 -6.32 33.83 -8.45
CA TYR A 822 -6.63 32.72 -9.33
C TYR A 822 -5.96 32.91 -10.69
N ASP A 823 -5.31 31.86 -11.20
CA ASP A 823 -4.67 31.81 -12.51
C ASP A 823 -5.20 30.61 -13.34
N PRO A 824 -5.94 30.85 -14.43
CA PRO A 824 -6.49 29.79 -15.28
C PRO A 824 -5.45 29.09 -16.17
N ASP A 825 -4.25 29.65 -16.36
CA ASP A 825 -3.17 28.98 -17.14
C ASP A 825 -2.65 27.72 -16.42
N SER A 826 -2.76 27.73 -15.08
CA SER A 826 -2.33 26.64 -14.20
C SER A 826 -3.45 26.09 -13.31
N ASP A 827 -4.70 26.53 -13.52
CA ASP A 827 -5.84 26.29 -12.63
C ASP A 827 -5.53 26.58 -11.16
N SER A 828 -4.63 27.53 -10.87
CA SER A 828 -4.06 27.72 -9.54
C SER A 828 -4.80 28.79 -8.74
N LEU A 829 -5.43 28.37 -7.65
CA LEU A 829 -6.04 29.22 -6.64
C LEU A 829 -5.10 29.37 -5.44
N LYS A 830 -4.70 30.59 -5.06
CA LYS A 830 -3.75 30.85 -3.96
C LYS A 830 -4.35 31.71 -2.86
N LEU A 831 -3.87 31.50 -1.64
CA LEU A 831 -4.16 32.33 -0.47
C LEU A 831 -2.86 32.95 0.06
N TYR A 832 -2.94 34.24 0.36
CA TYR A 832 -1.95 34.99 1.11
C TYR A 832 -2.61 35.58 2.36
N VAL A 833 -1.89 35.58 3.47
CA VAL A 833 -2.33 36.12 4.75
C VAL A 833 -1.24 37.06 5.27
N ASP A 834 -1.62 38.30 5.59
CA ASP A 834 -0.70 39.38 5.98
C ASP A 834 0.49 39.48 4.99
N GLY A 835 0.19 39.41 3.68
CA GLY A 835 1.15 39.59 2.59
C GLY A 835 2.03 38.37 2.29
N ARG A 836 1.93 37.28 3.07
CA ARG A 836 2.73 36.06 2.89
C ARG A 836 1.93 34.94 2.25
N TYR A 837 2.53 34.24 1.28
CA TYR A 837 1.95 33.03 0.68
C TYR A 837 1.67 31.97 1.75
N GLN A 838 0.48 31.36 1.72
CA GLN A 838 0.07 30.35 2.70
C GLN A 838 -0.28 28.99 2.09
N GLY A 839 -0.80 28.97 0.86
CA GLY A 839 -1.19 27.73 0.21
C GLY A 839 -1.82 27.95 -1.15
N ALA A 840 -1.95 26.85 -1.89
CA ALA A 840 -2.61 26.80 -3.19
C ALA A 840 -3.52 25.57 -3.32
N ALA A 841 -4.45 25.63 -4.26
CA ALA A 841 -5.25 24.50 -4.70
C ALA A 841 -5.45 24.58 -6.23
N THR A 842 -5.72 23.43 -6.86
CA THR A 842 -5.96 23.36 -8.31
C THR A 842 -7.45 23.20 -8.57
N VAL A 843 -8.03 24.09 -9.38
CA VAL A 843 -9.44 24.05 -9.80
C VAL A 843 -9.66 24.87 -11.06
N ALA A 844 -10.32 24.28 -12.05
CA ALA A 844 -10.91 25.05 -13.14
C ALA A 844 -12.17 25.76 -12.62
N THR A 845 -12.13 27.08 -12.55
CA THR A 845 -13.29 27.88 -12.12
C THR A 845 -14.23 28.14 -13.31
N TRP A 846 -15.27 28.92 -13.07
CA TRP A 846 -16.30 29.28 -14.04
C TRP A 846 -16.65 30.76 -13.89
N ASN A 847 -17.25 31.33 -14.93
CA ASN A 847 -17.61 32.74 -14.95
C ASN A 847 -18.89 32.99 -14.12
N ALA A 848 -18.73 33.53 -12.91
CA ALA A 848 -19.84 33.97 -12.08
C ALA A 848 -20.41 35.30 -12.57
N THR A 849 -21.62 35.24 -13.11
CA THR A 849 -22.29 36.40 -13.73
C THR A 849 -23.16 37.22 -12.76
N GLY A 850 -23.24 36.83 -11.48
CA GLY A 850 -23.99 37.54 -10.44
C GLY A 850 -23.17 38.59 -9.70
N ALA A 851 -23.74 39.11 -8.63
CA ALA A 851 -23.16 40.22 -7.88
C ALA A 851 -21.86 39.86 -7.17
N PHE A 852 -20.92 40.80 -7.14
CA PHE A 852 -19.83 40.81 -6.17
C PHE A 852 -20.35 41.21 -4.80
N VAL A 853 -19.92 40.48 -3.76
CA VAL A 853 -20.48 40.51 -2.41
C VAL A 853 -19.37 40.61 -1.40
N VAL A 854 -19.50 41.56 -0.49
CA VAL A 854 -18.67 41.72 0.69
C VAL A 854 -19.51 41.42 1.93
N GLY A 855 -19.02 40.54 2.80
CA GLY A 855 -19.66 40.12 4.05
C GLY A 855 -20.56 38.90 3.97
N ALA A 856 -20.62 38.18 2.84
CA ALA A 856 -21.35 36.91 2.72
C ALA A 856 -20.99 36.16 1.41
N ALA A 857 -21.63 35.01 1.19
CA ALA A 857 -21.57 34.25 -0.06
C ALA A 857 -22.92 33.64 -0.44
N LYS A 858 -22.98 32.89 -1.54
CA LYS A 858 -24.17 32.16 -2.01
C LYS A 858 -23.90 30.66 -2.05
N TRP A 859 -24.88 29.87 -1.63
CA TRP A 859 -24.88 28.41 -1.74
C TRP A 859 -26.31 27.88 -1.85
N GLY A 860 -26.56 26.95 -2.77
CA GLY A 860 -27.90 26.42 -3.03
C GLY A 860 -28.93 27.50 -3.41
N GLY A 861 -28.49 28.58 -4.06
CA GLY A 861 -29.30 29.74 -4.44
C GLY A 861 -29.60 30.72 -3.28
N ALA A 862 -29.15 30.43 -2.06
CA ALA A 862 -29.41 31.25 -0.88
C ALA A 862 -28.15 32.00 -0.41
N ARG A 863 -28.34 33.19 0.18
CA ARG A 863 -27.28 33.96 0.84
C ARG A 863 -26.88 33.26 2.15
N VAL A 864 -25.63 32.84 2.26
CA VAL A 864 -25.04 32.09 3.39
C VAL A 864 -23.71 32.71 3.84
N ASN A 865 -23.06 32.08 4.83
CA ASN A 865 -21.71 32.39 5.30
C ASN A 865 -21.48 33.87 5.65
N ARG A 866 -22.46 34.49 6.31
CA ARG A 866 -22.41 35.91 6.68
C ARG A 866 -21.23 36.19 7.59
N PHE A 867 -20.39 37.15 7.23
CA PHE A 867 -19.18 37.49 7.96
C PHE A 867 -19.51 38.20 9.28
N PRO A 868 -19.12 37.65 10.45
CA PRO A 868 -19.32 38.29 11.73
C PRO A 868 -18.08 39.12 12.05
N GLY A 869 -18.17 40.42 11.78
CA GLY A 869 -17.09 41.35 12.07
C GLY A 869 -17.03 42.49 11.07
N SER A 870 -15.81 42.98 10.83
CA SER A 870 -15.58 44.17 10.02
C SER A 870 -14.62 43.89 8.87
N VAL A 871 -14.81 44.61 7.77
CA VAL A 871 -13.94 44.58 6.59
C VAL A 871 -13.51 46.00 6.25
N ASP A 872 -12.37 46.12 5.61
CA ASP A 872 -11.82 47.41 5.19
C ASP A 872 -10.94 47.21 3.94
N HIS A 873 -10.78 48.25 3.12
CA HIS A 873 -9.91 48.30 1.95
C HIS A 873 -10.04 47.04 1.07
N THR A 874 -11.26 46.77 0.58
CA THR A 874 -11.51 45.65 -0.33
C THR A 874 -11.17 46.07 -1.76
N LEU A 875 -10.20 45.41 -2.38
CA LEU A 875 -9.68 45.76 -3.72
C LEU A 875 -9.73 44.53 -4.63
N VAL A 876 -10.05 44.75 -5.91
CA VAL A 876 -10.20 43.69 -6.92
C VAL A 876 -9.38 44.03 -8.16
N TRP A 877 -8.72 43.03 -8.73
CA TRP A 877 -7.99 43.12 -9.99
C TRP A 877 -8.46 42.01 -10.94
N ASP A 878 -8.49 42.31 -12.24
CA ASP A 878 -8.72 41.34 -13.33
C ASP A 878 -7.38 40.80 -13.89
N ARG A 879 -6.46 40.57 -12.96
CA ARG A 879 -5.13 39.98 -13.15
C ARG A 879 -4.67 39.30 -11.87
N VAL A 880 -3.71 38.39 -11.98
CA VAL A 880 -2.96 37.84 -10.85
C VAL A 880 -1.97 38.88 -10.35
N LEU A 881 -2.01 39.20 -9.07
CA LEU A 881 -0.97 40.01 -8.41
C LEU A 881 0.31 39.18 -8.20
N ALA A 882 1.46 39.81 -8.45
CA ALA A 882 2.74 39.27 -8.04
C ALA A 882 2.89 39.31 -6.51
N ALA A 883 3.75 38.46 -5.94
CA ALA A 883 3.92 38.37 -4.48
C ALA A 883 4.32 39.71 -3.83
N GLU A 884 5.11 40.52 -4.52
CA GLU A 884 5.50 41.86 -4.06
C GLU A 884 4.29 42.81 -4.00
N GLU A 885 3.41 42.77 -5.00
CA GLU A 885 2.19 43.58 -5.03
C GLU A 885 1.20 43.14 -3.93
N VAL A 886 1.15 41.85 -3.63
CA VAL A 886 0.39 41.29 -2.51
C VAL A 886 0.95 41.78 -1.17
N ALA A 887 2.28 41.79 -1.02
CA ALA A 887 2.94 42.32 0.17
C ALA A 887 2.60 43.81 0.39
N THR A 888 2.57 44.62 -0.67
CA THR A 888 2.15 46.02 -0.60
C THR A 888 0.75 46.20 0.02
N GLN A 889 -0.20 45.30 -0.28
CA GLN A 889 -1.56 45.40 0.29
C GLN A 889 -1.58 45.17 1.81
N ALA A 890 -0.75 44.26 2.31
CA ALA A 890 -0.59 44.01 3.74
C ALA A 890 0.29 45.04 4.46
N ASN A 891 1.12 45.76 3.70
CA ASN A 891 2.03 46.78 4.20
C ASN A 891 1.43 48.19 4.17
N LEU A 892 0.12 48.34 3.94
CA LEU A 892 -0.59 49.62 3.97
C LEU A 892 -0.21 50.44 5.21
N ALA A 893 0.48 51.57 4.99
CA ALA A 893 0.94 52.45 6.06
C ALA A 893 -0.22 53.25 6.65
N VAL A 894 -0.40 53.15 7.97
CA VAL A 894 -1.40 53.93 8.72
C VAL A 894 -0.75 54.51 9.97
N LEU A 895 -0.80 55.82 10.12
CA LEU A 895 -0.28 56.51 11.30
C LEU A 895 -1.08 56.10 12.54
N ARG A 896 -0.41 55.50 13.54
CA ARG A 896 -1.03 54.99 14.77
C ARG A 896 -0.71 55.82 16.00
N ALA A 897 0.43 56.51 16.01
CA ALA A 897 0.77 57.47 17.05
C ALA A 897 1.68 58.57 16.48
N ARG A 898 1.48 59.80 16.96
CA ARG A 898 2.36 60.95 16.71
C ARG A 898 2.53 61.78 17.97
N TYR A 899 3.78 61.94 18.40
CA TYR A 899 4.14 62.81 19.52
C TYR A 899 4.98 63.96 19.01
N THR A 900 4.38 65.16 18.94
CA THR A 900 5.07 66.35 18.45
C THR A 900 6.02 66.95 19.48
N LEU A 901 5.92 66.56 20.75
CA LEU A 901 6.83 67.01 21.82
C LEU A 901 6.95 68.55 21.95
N ASP A 902 5.80 69.23 21.81
CA ASP A 902 5.68 70.71 21.82
C ASP A 902 5.02 71.31 23.06
N GLU A 903 4.78 70.53 24.12
CA GLU A 903 3.91 70.95 25.23
C GLU A 903 4.48 72.11 26.07
N ARG A 904 5.74 72.52 25.85
CA ARG A 904 6.47 73.66 26.47
C ARG A 904 6.71 73.56 27.97
N THR A 905 5.80 72.95 28.71
CA THR A 905 5.84 72.80 30.17
C THR A 905 5.10 71.53 30.59
N GLY A 906 5.31 71.09 31.83
CA GLY A 906 4.59 69.96 32.42
C GLY A 906 5.28 68.61 32.22
N THR A 907 4.60 67.55 32.67
CA THR A 907 5.13 66.18 32.78
C THR A 907 4.39 65.18 31.89
N THR A 908 3.71 65.67 30.84
CA THR A 908 2.95 64.83 29.91
C THR A 908 3.10 65.36 28.49
N THR A 909 3.11 64.46 27.51
CA THR A 909 2.93 64.77 26.09
C THR A 909 1.75 63.97 25.56
N VAL A 910 1.14 64.39 24.45
CA VAL A 910 -0.08 63.75 23.92
C VAL A 910 0.17 63.11 22.56
N ASP A 911 -0.37 61.92 22.37
CA ASP A 911 -0.49 61.32 21.06
C ASP A 911 -1.56 62.07 20.25
N ARG A 912 -1.15 62.75 19.17
CA ARG A 912 -2.05 63.51 18.29
C ARG A 912 -3.02 62.63 17.51
N VAL A 913 -2.80 61.31 17.46
CA VAL A 913 -3.67 60.35 16.78
C VAL A 913 -4.76 59.86 17.73
N SER A 914 -4.40 59.24 18.85
CA SER A 914 -5.37 58.65 19.79
C SER A 914 -5.90 59.61 20.86
N GLY A 915 -5.23 60.75 21.06
CA GLY A 915 -5.51 61.68 22.16
C GLY A 915 -5.04 61.19 23.53
N GLN A 916 -4.36 60.05 23.62
CA GLN A 916 -3.87 59.49 24.88
C GLN A 916 -2.60 60.22 25.35
N ASN A 917 -2.48 60.42 26.66
CA ASN A 917 -1.29 61.04 27.26
C ASN A 917 -0.17 60.01 27.49
N ALA A 918 1.06 60.44 27.24
CA ALA A 918 2.29 59.78 27.67
C ALA A 918 2.89 60.55 28.86
N SER A 919 3.46 59.83 29.83
CA SER A 919 4.02 60.42 31.05
C SER A 919 5.53 60.62 30.94
N LEU A 920 6.02 61.79 31.34
CA LEU A 920 7.44 62.14 31.42
C LEU A 920 7.94 61.96 32.85
N THR A 921 9.08 61.29 33.03
CA THR A 921 9.73 61.13 34.34
C THR A 921 11.25 61.26 34.23
N GLY A 922 11.94 61.58 35.33
CA GLY A 922 13.39 61.83 35.35
C GLY A 922 13.76 63.25 34.92
N GLU A 923 15.03 63.49 34.61
CA GLU A 923 15.52 64.79 34.15
C GLU A 923 15.18 65.03 32.68
N LEU A 924 14.00 65.63 32.44
CA LEU A 924 13.52 66.07 31.14
C LEU A 924 13.24 67.57 31.16
N LEU A 925 13.70 68.26 30.11
CA LEU A 925 13.45 69.68 29.92
C LEU A 925 12.80 69.89 28.56
N TRP A 926 11.89 70.84 28.47
CA TRP A 926 11.39 71.31 27.18
C TRP A 926 12.44 72.24 26.57
N GLY A 927 13.07 71.80 25.49
CA GLY A 927 14.08 72.54 24.73
C GLY A 927 13.43 73.60 23.82
N GLY A 928 14.25 74.52 23.30
CA GLY A 928 13.82 75.62 22.44
C GLY A 928 14.80 76.80 22.46
N TYR A 929 14.70 77.70 21.49
CA TYR A 929 15.47 78.95 21.51
C TYR A 929 15.02 79.84 22.70
N PRO A 930 15.95 80.57 23.35
CA PRO A 930 15.70 81.25 24.62
C PRO A 930 14.81 82.52 24.54
N SER A 931 14.08 82.78 23.44
CA SER A 931 13.15 83.93 23.38
C SER A 931 11.73 83.53 23.74
N ALA A 932 11.33 83.80 24.98
CA ALA A 932 10.03 83.40 25.56
C ALA A 932 8.76 84.07 24.97
N ALA A 933 8.74 84.51 23.71
CA ALA A 933 7.67 85.40 23.20
C ALA A 933 6.98 85.01 21.88
N ALA A 934 7.38 83.96 21.16
CA ALA A 934 6.72 83.58 19.91
C ALA A 934 5.89 82.28 20.05
N PRO A 935 4.55 82.31 19.84
CA PRO A 935 3.69 81.13 19.80
C PRO A 935 4.03 80.13 18.67
N THR A 936 4.88 80.54 17.72
CA THR A 936 5.27 79.82 16.51
C THR A 936 6.66 79.19 16.60
N GLU A 937 7.30 79.22 17.78
CA GLU A 937 8.61 78.62 17.97
C GLU A 937 8.48 77.13 18.30
N GLU A 938 9.18 76.30 17.51
CA GLU A 938 9.26 74.86 17.68
C GLU A 938 9.89 74.50 19.03
N LYS A 939 9.39 73.44 19.64
CA LYS A 939 9.94 72.90 20.89
C LYS A 939 10.27 71.44 20.68
N TRP A 940 11.03 70.90 21.62
CA TRP A 940 11.44 69.51 21.60
C TRP A 940 11.68 69.04 23.03
N LEU A 941 11.90 67.75 23.21
CA LEU A 941 12.20 67.18 24.51
C LEU A 941 13.71 66.93 24.67
N ASN A 942 14.33 67.62 25.63
CA ASN A 942 15.73 67.43 26.00
C ASN A 942 15.86 66.40 27.13
N PHE A 943 16.61 65.33 26.84
CA PHE A 943 17.03 64.31 27.79
C PHE A 943 18.41 64.71 28.28
N GLY A 944 18.46 65.39 29.43
CA GLY A 944 19.68 65.98 29.98
C GLY A 944 20.85 64.99 30.12
N SER A 945 22.05 65.49 30.36
CA SER A 945 23.29 64.69 30.35
C SER A 945 23.35 63.55 31.37
N ALA A 946 22.49 63.55 32.40
CA ALA A 946 22.38 62.46 33.36
C ALA A 946 21.71 61.20 32.80
N GLY A 947 20.98 61.29 31.69
CA GLY A 947 20.30 60.14 31.05
C GLY A 947 19.21 59.49 31.92
N THR A 948 18.66 60.21 32.90
CA THR A 948 17.60 59.66 33.78
C THR A 948 16.20 59.85 33.20
N GLY A 949 16.03 60.77 32.24
CA GLY A 949 14.77 61.09 31.60
C GLY A 949 14.18 59.95 30.77
N GLU A 950 12.86 59.79 30.85
CA GLU A 950 12.12 58.83 30.05
C GLU A 950 10.67 59.27 29.77
N VAL A 951 10.15 58.86 28.61
CA VAL A 951 8.72 58.98 28.27
C VAL A 951 8.10 57.59 28.24
N ALA A 952 7.00 57.41 28.96
CA ALA A 952 6.16 56.21 28.91
C ALA A 952 4.90 56.50 28.08
N ALA A 953 4.91 56.06 26.83
CA ALA A 953 3.80 56.22 25.91
C ALA A 953 2.91 54.96 25.88
N PRO A 954 1.57 55.10 25.80
CA PRO A 954 0.67 53.96 25.63
C PRO A 954 0.97 53.13 24.39
N GLN A 955 0.44 51.90 24.33
CA GLN A 955 0.52 51.08 23.13
C GLN A 955 -0.37 51.69 22.02
N PRO A 956 0.17 52.02 20.84
CA PRO A 956 -0.64 52.54 19.76
C PRO A 956 -1.69 51.51 19.32
N VAL A 957 -2.90 51.99 19.04
CA VAL A 957 -4.01 51.14 18.61
C VAL A 957 -3.66 50.47 17.28
N LEU A 958 -3.89 49.16 17.17
CA LEU A 958 -3.59 48.34 15.98
C LEU A 958 -2.11 48.29 15.56
N PHE A 959 -1.19 48.68 16.45
CA PHE A 959 0.24 48.50 16.25
C PHE A 959 0.73 47.17 16.86
N SER A 960 1.50 46.42 16.08
CA SER A 960 2.27 45.28 16.56
C SER A 960 3.63 45.27 15.88
N SER A 961 4.69 45.21 16.68
CA SER A 961 6.05 45.04 16.19
C SER A 961 6.33 43.65 15.60
N ALA A 962 5.41 42.68 15.69
CA ALA A 962 5.52 41.42 14.94
C ALA A 962 5.12 41.55 13.47
N ARG A 963 4.43 42.64 13.11
CA ARG A 963 3.97 42.93 11.75
C ARG A 963 4.84 44.00 11.12
N SER A 964 4.59 44.32 9.86
CA SER A 964 5.32 45.41 9.23
C SER A 964 5.01 46.74 9.91
N TYR A 965 6.02 47.57 10.12
CA TYR A 965 5.87 48.89 10.74
C TYR A 965 6.95 49.87 10.30
N THR A 966 6.65 51.15 10.50
CA THR A 966 7.59 52.26 10.34
C THR A 966 7.60 53.10 11.62
N VAL A 967 8.79 53.44 12.13
CA VAL A 967 8.97 54.35 13.26
C VAL A 967 9.91 55.47 12.84
N SER A 968 9.55 56.72 13.10
CA SER A 968 10.43 57.86 12.85
C SER A 968 10.58 58.75 14.08
N ALA A 969 11.70 59.48 14.13
CA ALA A 969 11.94 60.53 15.11
C ALA A 969 13.02 61.50 14.58
N TRP A 970 12.89 62.77 14.94
CA TRP A 970 14.02 63.70 14.90
C TRP A 970 14.85 63.51 16.16
N VAL A 971 16.16 63.35 16.00
CA VAL A 971 17.08 63.15 17.12
C VAL A 971 18.29 64.07 17.01
N GLN A 972 18.76 64.56 18.15
CA GLN A 972 20.06 65.21 18.28
C GLN A 972 20.81 64.57 19.44
N LEU A 973 21.96 63.94 19.19
CA LEU A 973 22.75 63.32 20.23
C LEU A 973 23.58 64.37 20.99
N SER A 974 23.47 64.41 22.33
CA SER A 974 24.36 65.19 23.21
C SER A 974 25.16 64.26 24.12
N GLY A 975 26.49 64.42 24.20
CA GLY A 975 27.36 63.66 25.12
C GLY A 975 28.36 62.68 24.47
N ASP A 976 28.98 61.83 25.30
CA ASP A 976 30.12 60.97 24.95
C ASP A 976 29.82 60.00 23.80
N THR A 977 30.57 60.16 22.71
CA THR A 977 30.70 59.18 21.62
C THR A 977 31.25 57.86 22.18
N GLY A 978 30.81 56.71 21.66
CA GLY A 978 31.30 55.39 22.08
C GLY A 978 30.38 54.59 23.00
N VAL A 979 29.23 55.14 23.43
CA VAL A 979 28.21 54.42 24.23
C VAL A 979 26.91 54.33 23.43
N ARG A 980 26.25 53.16 23.48
CA ARG A 980 24.94 52.94 22.85
C ARG A 980 23.84 53.73 23.55
N ARG A 981 22.95 54.37 22.77
CA ARG A 981 21.90 55.29 23.21
C ARG A 981 20.63 55.02 22.42
N VAL A 982 19.48 54.88 23.07
CA VAL A 982 18.20 54.54 22.42
C VAL A 982 17.19 55.66 22.61
N ALA A 983 16.80 56.28 21.50
CA ALA A 983 15.84 57.37 21.46
C ALA A 983 14.41 56.85 21.57
N VAL A 984 14.05 55.84 20.76
CA VAL A 984 12.70 55.24 20.71
C VAL A 984 12.80 53.72 20.78
N SER A 985 11.97 53.09 21.60
CA SER A 985 11.89 51.62 21.67
C SER A 985 10.48 51.12 21.99
N GLY A 986 10.22 49.88 21.61
CA GLY A 986 9.06 49.14 22.14
C GLY A 986 9.32 48.67 23.58
N GLN A 987 8.28 48.63 24.41
CA GLN A 987 8.36 48.09 25.77
C GLN A 987 8.04 46.59 25.80
N ASP A 988 8.91 45.80 26.44
CA ASP A 988 8.60 44.45 26.90
C ASP A 988 9.28 44.19 28.26
N GLY A 989 8.91 43.10 28.94
CA GLY A 989 9.39 42.76 30.28
C GLY A 989 10.85 42.29 30.33
N ALA A 990 11.43 41.83 29.22
CA ALA A 990 12.81 41.35 29.17
C ALA A 990 13.70 42.15 28.21
N TYR A 991 13.30 42.27 26.94
CA TYR A 991 14.09 42.97 25.92
C TYR A 991 13.17 43.87 25.09
N SER A 992 13.61 45.05 24.68
CA SER A 992 12.85 45.86 23.73
C SER A 992 12.73 45.13 22.38
N PRO A 993 11.53 44.94 21.80
CA PRO A 993 11.34 44.25 20.52
C PRO A 993 11.99 45.00 19.35
N PHE A 994 12.11 46.32 19.47
CA PHE A 994 12.90 47.15 18.57
C PHE A 994 13.49 48.36 19.30
N THR A 995 14.56 48.92 18.74
CA THR A 995 15.17 50.18 19.21
C THR A 995 15.63 51.03 18.03
N LEU A 996 15.46 52.34 18.12
CA LEU A 996 15.98 53.34 17.19
C LEU A 996 16.86 54.33 17.98
N GLY A 997 18.09 54.56 17.51
CA GLY A 997 19.03 55.44 18.19
C GLY A 997 20.44 55.36 17.63
N TYR A 998 21.43 55.21 18.51
CA TYR A 998 22.86 55.29 18.22
C TYR A 998 23.61 54.13 18.88
N ASN A 999 24.50 53.46 18.16
CA ASN A 999 25.20 52.26 18.67
C ASN A 999 26.54 52.54 19.37
N GLY A 1000 26.94 53.81 19.51
CA GLY A 1000 28.27 54.19 19.97
C GLY A 1000 29.19 54.72 18.86
N THR A 1001 28.82 54.55 17.58
CA THR A 1001 29.55 55.13 16.43
C THR A 1001 28.62 55.65 15.32
N ARG A 1002 27.54 54.93 15.03
CA ARG A 1002 26.60 55.19 13.94
C ARG A 1002 25.16 55.19 14.44
N TRP A 1003 24.26 55.78 13.66
CA TRP A 1003 22.83 55.63 13.88
C TRP A 1003 22.43 54.16 13.66
N GLU A 1004 21.49 53.68 14.45
CA GLU A 1004 21.12 52.27 14.55
C GLU A 1004 19.61 52.08 14.64
N PHE A 1005 19.10 51.15 13.84
CA PHE A 1005 17.84 50.47 14.09
C PHE A 1005 18.12 49.00 14.41
N SER A 1006 17.59 48.50 15.53
CA SER A 1006 17.72 47.10 15.90
C SER A 1006 16.36 46.45 16.15
N VAL A 1007 16.20 45.20 15.72
CA VAL A 1007 14.99 44.38 15.93
C VAL A 1007 15.38 43.10 16.66
N SER A 1008 14.85 42.92 17.86
CA SER A 1008 15.12 41.75 18.71
C SER A 1008 14.28 40.55 18.25
N GLN A 1009 14.96 39.44 17.96
CA GLN A 1009 14.32 38.22 17.42
C GLN A 1009 13.90 37.24 18.51
N SER A 1010 14.37 37.43 19.75
CA SER A 1010 14.07 36.56 20.90
C SER A 1010 13.51 37.36 22.08
N ALA A 1011 12.70 36.69 22.90
CA ALA A 1011 12.25 37.20 24.20
C ALA A 1011 13.27 36.92 25.33
N SER A 1012 14.25 36.03 25.10
CA SER A 1012 15.17 35.51 26.12
C SER A 1012 16.65 35.80 25.86
N GLY A 1013 17.02 36.38 24.71
CA GLY A 1013 18.43 36.62 24.35
C GLY A 1013 18.68 37.88 23.51
N PRO A 1014 19.94 38.34 23.41
CA PRO A 1014 20.32 39.63 22.83
C PRO A 1014 20.36 39.65 21.30
N VAL A 1015 19.82 38.63 20.62
CA VAL A 1015 19.94 38.47 19.18
C VAL A 1015 19.04 39.50 18.49
N ALA A 1016 19.65 40.58 18.03
CA ALA A 1016 19.00 41.61 17.24
C ALA A 1016 19.58 41.65 15.82
N ALA A 1017 18.71 41.79 14.83
CA ALA A 1017 19.11 42.24 13.50
C ALA A 1017 19.31 43.76 13.54
N VAL A 1018 20.30 44.28 12.81
CA VAL A 1018 20.73 45.67 12.92
C VAL A 1018 20.91 46.32 11.55
N ALA A 1019 20.32 47.50 11.37
CA ALA A 1019 20.58 48.40 10.25
C ALA A 1019 21.32 49.65 10.76
N LEU A 1020 22.37 50.06 10.07
CA LEU A 1020 23.24 51.17 10.47
C LEU A 1020 23.27 52.27 9.42
N SER A 1021 23.55 53.51 9.85
CA SER A 1021 23.87 54.58 8.92
C SER A 1021 25.18 54.33 8.19
N ASP A 1022 25.31 54.90 6.99
CA ASP A 1022 26.53 54.79 6.18
C ASP A 1022 27.63 55.76 6.64
N PHE A 1023 27.25 56.73 7.47
CA PHE A 1023 28.12 57.72 8.09
C PHE A 1023 28.08 57.64 9.62
N GLU A 1024 29.15 58.09 10.27
CA GLU A 1024 29.21 58.21 11.74
C GLU A 1024 28.27 59.31 12.24
N ALA A 1025 27.63 59.09 13.39
CA ALA A 1025 26.76 60.09 13.96
C ALA A 1025 27.57 61.29 14.46
N MET A 1026 27.17 62.51 14.10
CA MET A 1026 27.81 63.74 14.55
C MET A 1026 27.03 64.33 15.73
N PRO A 1027 27.60 64.38 16.95
CA PRO A 1027 26.94 65.00 18.10
C PRO A 1027 26.56 66.46 17.84
N GLY A 1028 25.41 66.89 18.36
CA GLY A 1028 24.90 68.26 18.19
C GLY A 1028 24.27 68.57 16.84
N GLN A 1029 24.13 67.60 15.93
CA GLN A 1029 23.36 67.76 14.70
C GLN A 1029 22.02 67.02 14.77
N TRP A 1030 20.97 67.68 14.30
CA TRP A 1030 19.66 67.06 14.11
C TRP A 1030 19.70 66.10 12.93
N VAL A 1031 19.14 64.90 13.13
CA VAL A 1031 18.99 63.89 12.11
C VAL A 1031 17.58 63.30 12.21
N HIS A 1032 16.88 63.22 11.08
CA HIS A 1032 15.63 62.49 10.99
C HIS A 1032 15.93 61.01 10.76
N LEU A 1033 15.62 60.17 11.73
CA LEU A 1033 15.77 58.73 11.60
C LEU A 1033 14.43 58.11 11.31
N VAL A 1034 14.37 57.26 10.27
CA VAL A 1034 13.21 56.41 9.99
C VAL A 1034 13.66 54.96 9.92
N ALA A 1035 12.95 54.10 10.64
CA ALA A 1035 13.20 52.67 10.68
C ALA A 1035 11.98 51.91 10.16
N THR A 1036 12.22 50.96 9.25
CA THR A 1036 11.18 50.11 8.69
C THR A 1036 11.49 48.65 8.98
N PHE A 1037 10.50 47.88 9.43
CA PHE A 1037 10.53 46.42 9.44
C PHE A 1037 9.45 45.89 8.53
N ASP A 1038 9.84 45.12 7.52
CA ASP A 1038 8.92 44.43 6.60
C ASP A 1038 8.75 42.98 7.05
N ALA A 1039 7.63 42.69 7.69
CA ALA A 1039 7.29 41.34 8.09
C ALA A 1039 7.00 40.44 6.89
N THR A 1040 6.70 40.94 5.69
CA THR A 1040 6.40 40.06 4.54
C THR A 1040 7.68 39.42 3.99
N THR A 1041 8.77 40.20 3.91
CA THR A 1041 10.06 39.78 3.35
C THR A 1041 11.13 39.51 4.41
N GLY A 1042 10.90 39.88 5.68
CA GLY A 1042 11.89 39.78 6.75
C GLY A 1042 13.02 40.79 6.63
N ARG A 1043 12.79 41.95 6.01
CA ARG A 1043 13.80 43.00 5.81
C ARG A 1043 13.65 44.11 6.85
N ILE A 1044 14.77 44.68 7.29
CA ILE A 1044 14.79 45.94 8.02
C ILE A 1044 15.58 46.98 7.23
N ALA A 1045 15.24 48.25 7.40
CA ALA A 1045 16.00 49.37 6.85
C ALA A 1045 16.04 50.55 7.81
N LEU A 1046 17.11 51.32 7.70
CA LEU A 1046 17.27 52.62 8.34
C LEU A 1046 17.38 53.68 7.25
N PHE A 1047 16.72 54.81 7.45
CA PHE A 1047 16.84 56.01 6.65
C PHE A 1047 17.34 57.12 7.56
N ALA A 1048 18.22 57.97 7.02
CA ALA A 1048 18.69 59.16 7.69
C ALA A 1048 18.44 60.36 6.77
N ASN A 1049 17.74 61.38 7.28
CA ASN A 1049 17.36 62.59 6.56
C ASN A 1049 16.63 62.30 5.24
N GLY A 1050 15.71 61.34 5.25
CA GLY A 1050 14.91 60.95 4.08
C GLY A 1050 15.59 59.93 3.15
N PHE A 1051 16.87 59.61 3.35
CA PHE A 1051 17.61 58.72 2.45
C PHE A 1051 17.90 57.35 3.05
N ARG A 1052 17.61 56.30 2.27
CA ARG A 1052 17.88 54.90 2.65
C ARG A 1052 19.37 54.66 2.83
N GLN A 1053 19.75 54.05 3.95
CA GLN A 1053 21.13 53.67 4.25
C GLN A 1053 21.44 52.28 3.67
N SER A 1054 22.69 52.04 3.28
CA SER A 1054 23.13 50.83 2.58
C SER A 1054 23.74 49.75 3.49
N THR A 1055 24.07 50.09 4.74
CA THR A 1055 24.66 49.15 5.71
C THR A 1055 23.58 48.33 6.44
N PHE A 1056 23.47 47.04 6.11
CA PHE A 1056 22.57 46.07 6.76
C PHE A 1056 23.33 44.87 7.33
N SER A 1057 22.88 44.37 8.49
CA SER A 1057 23.26 43.07 9.03
C SER A 1057 22.06 42.33 9.61
N GLY A 1058 21.76 41.13 9.09
CA GLY A 1058 20.87 40.18 9.76
C GLY A 1058 20.05 39.28 8.84
N THR A 1059 20.60 38.16 8.40
CA THR A 1059 19.75 36.98 8.09
C THR A 1059 19.68 36.12 9.34
N THR A 1060 18.56 35.44 9.56
CA THR A 1060 18.56 34.23 10.38
C THR A 1060 19.55 33.23 9.80
N ALA A 1061 20.09 32.32 10.62
CA ALA A 1061 21.07 31.33 10.17
C ALA A 1061 20.52 30.40 9.07
N ASP A 1062 19.19 30.29 8.94
CA ASP A 1062 18.47 29.51 7.95
C ASP A 1062 18.06 30.28 6.68
N GLY A 1063 18.41 31.57 6.58
CA GLY A 1063 18.08 32.42 5.42
C GLY A 1063 16.63 32.91 5.34
N SER A 1064 15.79 32.67 6.36
CA SER A 1064 14.38 33.08 6.40
C SER A 1064 14.14 34.59 6.62
N GLY A 1065 15.20 35.37 6.87
CA GLY A 1065 15.12 36.82 7.09
C GLY A 1065 14.89 37.19 8.56
N VAL A 1066 14.79 38.49 8.86
CA VAL A 1066 14.57 38.99 10.24
C VAL A 1066 13.17 38.64 10.71
N THR A 1067 13.07 38.09 11.92
CA THR A 1067 11.80 37.90 12.63
C THR A 1067 11.67 38.91 13.78
N SER A 1068 10.43 39.29 14.10
CA SER A 1068 10.16 40.16 15.24
C SER A 1068 9.01 39.60 16.07
N ARG A 1069 8.74 40.24 17.21
CA ARG A 1069 7.71 39.84 18.17
C ARG A 1069 6.85 41.03 18.53
N SER A 1070 5.63 40.74 18.99
CA SER A 1070 4.69 41.77 19.41
C SER A 1070 5.20 42.47 20.66
N THR A 1071 5.09 43.79 20.69
CA THR A 1071 5.33 44.59 21.89
C THR A 1071 4.22 44.27 22.90
N THR A 1072 4.58 43.92 24.13
CA THR A 1072 3.62 43.56 25.20
C THR A 1072 3.21 44.77 26.04
N GLY A 1073 3.96 45.86 25.96
CA GLY A 1073 3.63 47.15 26.57
C GLY A 1073 3.49 48.28 25.54
N GLY A 1074 3.62 49.52 26.00
CA GLY A 1074 3.59 50.71 25.16
C GLY A 1074 4.93 51.03 24.48
N LEU A 1075 5.12 52.29 24.13
CA LEU A 1075 6.38 52.82 23.62
C LEU A 1075 7.20 53.45 24.75
N ARG A 1076 8.52 53.42 24.63
CA ARG A 1076 9.45 54.11 25.52
C ARG A 1076 10.32 55.06 24.73
N PHE A 1077 10.40 56.30 25.19
CA PHE A 1077 11.39 57.24 24.69
C PHE A 1077 12.48 57.44 25.74
N GLY A 1078 13.72 57.46 25.29
CA GLY A 1078 14.89 57.72 26.11
C GLY A 1078 15.62 56.52 26.70
N ARG A 1079 15.20 55.27 26.39
CA ARG A 1079 15.90 54.05 26.86
C ARG A 1079 15.51 52.80 26.07
N ALA A 1080 16.26 51.72 26.30
CA ALA A 1080 15.85 50.35 26.01
C ALA A 1080 15.60 49.54 27.29
N THR A 1081 14.96 48.38 27.13
CA THR A 1081 14.94 47.31 28.14
C THR A 1081 15.87 46.17 27.68
N VAL A 1082 16.77 45.73 28.55
CA VAL A 1082 17.68 44.58 28.32
C VAL A 1082 17.72 43.74 29.59
N ALA A 1083 17.43 42.44 29.48
CA ALA A 1083 17.30 41.51 30.61
C ALA A 1083 16.41 42.06 31.77
N GLY A 1084 15.35 42.80 31.43
CA GLY A 1084 14.42 43.41 32.38
C GLY A 1084 14.92 44.71 33.03
N ALA A 1085 16.14 45.15 32.73
CA ALA A 1085 16.70 46.39 33.23
C ALA A 1085 16.59 47.52 32.19
N ALA A 1086 16.43 48.75 32.66
CA ALA A 1086 16.45 49.97 31.84
C ALA A 1086 17.90 50.35 31.48
N THR A 1087 18.29 50.25 30.21
CA THR A 1087 19.67 50.48 29.71
C THR A 1087 19.69 51.49 28.56
N ASP A 1088 20.90 51.77 28.04
CA ASP A 1088 21.13 52.56 26.80
C ASP A 1088 20.41 53.91 26.79
N ARG A 1089 20.48 54.64 27.90
CA ARG A 1089 19.72 55.87 28.14
C ARG A 1089 20.06 56.95 27.13
N TRP A 1090 19.06 57.55 26.48
CA TRP A 1090 19.26 58.67 25.57
C TRP A 1090 19.79 59.91 26.29
N THR A 1091 20.66 60.65 25.61
CA THR A 1091 21.13 61.96 26.03
C THR A 1091 21.13 62.89 24.83
N GLY A 1092 20.45 64.04 24.93
CA GLY A 1092 20.22 64.95 23.81
C GLY A 1092 18.74 65.18 23.53
N ASP A 1093 18.46 65.72 22.36
CA ASP A 1093 17.12 66.18 21.99
C ASP A 1093 16.38 65.12 21.17
N LEU A 1094 15.05 65.08 21.34
CA LEU A 1094 14.13 64.21 20.64
C LEU A 1094 12.90 65.01 20.24
N ASP A 1095 12.46 64.84 19.00
CA ASP A 1095 11.30 65.52 18.47
C ASP A 1095 10.50 64.68 17.44
N ASP A 1096 9.24 65.07 17.22
CA ASP A 1096 8.26 64.57 16.25
C ASP A 1096 8.28 63.03 15.99
N VAL A 1097 8.03 62.25 17.04
CA VAL A 1097 8.03 60.79 16.96
C VAL A 1097 6.76 60.28 16.29
N HIS A 1098 6.89 59.54 15.19
CA HIS A 1098 5.77 58.87 14.52
C HIS A 1098 5.89 57.35 14.56
N VAL A 1099 4.74 56.69 14.64
CA VAL A 1099 4.62 55.24 14.52
C VAL A 1099 3.51 54.88 13.56
N TYR A 1100 3.86 54.17 12.50
CA TYR A 1100 2.93 53.64 11.50
C TYR A 1100 2.84 52.12 11.64
N SER A 1101 1.63 51.57 11.51
CA SER A 1101 1.48 50.18 11.08
C SER A 1101 1.71 50.13 9.57
N GLY A 1102 2.48 49.18 9.04
CA GLY A 1102 2.84 49.13 7.63
C GLY A 1102 4.12 49.91 7.28
N LEU A 1103 4.42 50.02 5.98
CA LEU A 1103 5.66 50.58 5.45
C LEU A 1103 5.37 51.86 4.68
N LEU A 1104 6.02 52.96 5.07
CA LEU A 1104 6.07 54.15 4.22
C LEU A 1104 6.92 53.90 2.98
N ALA A 1105 6.49 54.41 1.83
CA ALA A 1105 7.33 54.40 0.64
C ALA A 1105 8.50 55.38 0.80
N ASP A 1106 9.58 55.17 0.05
CA ASP A 1106 10.79 56.00 0.12
C ASP A 1106 10.47 57.49 -0.12
N ASP A 1107 9.57 57.80 -1.06
CA ASP A 1107 9.12 59.17 -1.33
C ASP A 1107 8.32 59.75 -0.15
N ASP A 1108 7.45 58.96 0.48
CA ASP A 1108 6.70 59.39 1.68
C ASP A 1108 7.64 59.63 2.88
N ILE A 1109 8.73 58.87 2.98
CA ILE A 1109 9.76 59.06 4.02
C ILE A 1109 10.50 60.38 3.81
N LEU A 1110 10.82 60.72 2.54
CA LEU A 1110 11.44 61.98 2.20
C LEU A 1110 10.48 63.16 2.44
N ASP A 1111 9.21 63.02 2.06
CA ASP A 1111 8.18 64.03 2.32
C ASP A 1111 7.93 64.22 3.81
N LEU A 1112 7.89 63.13 4.59
CA LEU A 1112 7.81 63.21 6.05
C LEU A 1112 9.01 63.98 6.61
N CYS A 1113 10.23 63.71 6.13
CA CYS A 1113 11.42 64.45 6.53
C CYS A 1113 11.31 65.95 6.22
N ASN A 1114 10.86 66.31 5.01
CA ASN A 1114 10.78 67.70 4.58
C ASN A 1114 9.66 68.49 5.28
N THR A 1115 8.54 67.83 5.58
CA THR A 1115 7.36 68.48 6.19
C THR A 1115 7.46 68.64 7.71
N THR A 1116 8.33 67.86 8.35
CA THR A 1116 8.58 67.89 9.80
C THR A 1116 9.93 68.51 10.17
N PHE A 1117 10.68 69.04 9.19
CA PHE A 1117 11.95 69.70 9.47
C PHE A 1117 11.71 71.10 10.03
N HIS A 1118 12.14 71.31 11.28
CA HIS A 1118 11.87 72.53 12.02
C HIS A 1118 13.15 73.21 12.58
N PHE A 1119 14.36 72.78 12.21
CA PHE A 1119 15.62 73.12 12.91
C PHE A 1119 16.77 73.70 12.08
#